data_AF-A0A7C9PNE7-F1
#
_entry.id   AF-A0A7C9PNE7-F1
#
_cell.length_a   1.000
_cell.length_b   1.000
_cell.length_c   1.000
_cell.angle_alpha   90.00
_cell.angle_beta   90.00
_cell.angle_gamma   90.00
#
_symmetry.space_group_name_H-M   'P 1'
#
loop_
_entity.id
_entity.type
_entity.pdbx_description
1 polymer ?
#
loop_
_entity_poly.entity_id
_entity_poly.type
_entity_poly.pdbx_seq_one_letter_code
_entity_poly.pdbx_strand_id
1 'polypeptide(L)'
;MTAIVVIAPDDRPAAALLAELPAGAVRVDPGHAAAARLDALTHGDVLIDLAPTVATEVRQRGFDVARNAGATVIAAFAADDADPDSAFLSSNDIALVESHPQEWALRASSGARGVTPAIRVIRPGVAIEATGHRAEGLVVANPADRGRAERVVDVVRRVHPWVRLEFVGEHPHDIGGASFVLAFGDARLAAAALAAGRIAIVDDSGAAREALGGHADYAHFGTVVEPAETLLAYLDAPARRAEREAQIARDFSAPSWNDWARQLADLVERLPAARQIAARPRPERLQWVFISNVPESLRRTIALLDDRVDWVAEYVVIAPESLRAAILAIPAGRDIRFVAEEGLLGDRLAEFRGASHTRKNWMLRSRIPSLPAIDDEFIMLDDDNQPVAPIALDVFLDPDRRYRAHYFYELSRWPHRVTDFDRALHTSLVLLRARGMELLAYASHQPQIINRGVFAEAVEFAERNADGGAIEEWSIYFNLLASRYPTLVDKTLYRSLGWPQTPAAWAAAHPPADLRFENYYPESYEGDTALLDPSMSAAEKQRALEAIEAPYAESRRLFEELVPVIRQRELAHGAMVFERGADALIVTGVPQVLVACEDAPLRIPLGFARLGAHGGPDAQFCYRVLGQDLSHGVSVEDAHAPSPSTSTGLIEMAFPGAVLPAGVYALEFFALLAGEPVFPPEIVYRSRLVVAARGERLSDALARL
;
A
#
# COMPACT_ATOMS: atom_id res chain seq x y z
N MET A 1 30.73 4.86 -20.90
CA MET A 1 31.54 3.78 -20.32
C MET A 1 30.67 3.04 -19.34
N THR A 2 30.47 1.75 -19.58
CA THR A 2 29.56 0.88 -18.81
C THR A 2 30.39 0.15 -17.77
N ALA A 3 30.08 0.30 -16.49
CA ALA A 3 30.64 -0.56 -15.44
C ALA A 3 29.86 -1.89 -15.46
N ILE A 4 30.58 -3.01 -15.41
CA ILE A 4 30.00 -4.34 -15.28
C ILE A 4 30.16 -4.75 -13.81
N VAL A 5 29.06 -4.98 -13.12
CA VAL A 5 29.05 -5.58 -11.78
C VAL A 5 28.85 -7.08 -11.96
N VAL A 6 29.81 -7.89 -11.53
CA VAL A 6 29.67 -9.36 -11.49
C VAL A 6 29.39 -9.76 -10.05
N ILE A 7 28.19 -10.27 -9.79
CA ILE A 7 27.84 -10.91 -8.51
C ILE A 7 27.78 -12.41 -8.78
N ALA A 8 28.66 -13.19 -8.16
CA ALA A 8 28.66 -14.64 -8.25
C ALA A 8 27.60 -15.21 -7.28
N PRO A 9 26.57 -15.94 -7.76
CA PRO A 9 25.50 -16.46 -6.91
C PRO A 9 25.82 -17.83 -6.27
N ASP A 10 26.99 -18.41 -6.51
CA ASP A 10 27.41 -19.73 -6.02
C ASP A 10 28.91 -19.77 -5.64
N ASP A 11 29.39 -20.88 -5.06
CA ASP A 11 30.80 -21.09 -4.64
C ASP A 11 31.82 -21.13 -5.80
N ARG A 12 31.41 -20.79 -7.03
CA ARG A 12 32.30 -20.81 -8.19
C ARG A 12 33.15 -19.53 -8.21
N PRO A 13 34.46 -19.64 -8.50
CA PRO A 13 35.32 -18.47 -8.69
C PRO A 13 34.76 -17.57 -9.81
N ALA A 14 34.82 -16.24 -9.64
CA ALA A 14 34.37 -15.27 -10.64
C ALA A 14 35.02 -15.51 -12.03
N ALA A 15 36.25 -16.02 -12.06
CA ALA A 15 36.94 -16.43 -13.29
C ALA A 15 36.22 -17.53 -14.08
N ALA A 16 35.54 -18.47 -13.40
CA ALA A 16 34.77 -19.54 -14.04
C ALA A 16 33.48 -19.00 -14.69
N LEU A 17 32.77 -18.09 -14.00
CA LEU A 17 31.58 -17.41 -14.53
C LEU A 17 31.92 -16.53 -15.74
N LEU A 18 33.07 -15.86 -15.73
CA LEU A 18 33.54 -15.04 -16.86
C LEU A 18 33.90 -15.86 -18.10
N ALA A 19 34.36 -17.11 -17.92
CA ALA A 19 34.70 -18.01 -19.02
C ALA A 19 33.47 -18.59 -19.73
N GLU A 20 32.29 -18.54 -19.12
CA GLU A 20 31.02 -19.00 -19.68
C GLU A 20 30.34 -17.93 -20.56
N LEU A 21 30.83 -16.69 -20.54
CA LEU A 21 30.28 -15.61 -21.35
C LEU A 21 30.68 -15.73 -22.83
N PRO A 22 29.81 -15.31 -23.78
CA PRO A 22 30.12 -15.34 -25.20
C PRO A 22 31.42 -14.60 -25.53
N ALA A 23 32.22 -15.15 -26.45
CA ALA A 23 33.46 -14.52 -26.88
C ALA A 23 33.21 -13.08 -27.36
N GLY A 24 33.80 -12.11 -26.64
CA GLY A 24 33.63 -10.67 -26.90
C GLY A 24 32.74 -9.91 -25.92
N ALA A 25 32.04 -10.60 -25.00
CA ALA A 25 31.20 -9.97 -23.97
C ALA A 25 32.00 -9.21 -22.89
N VAL A 26 33.27 -9.57 -22.68
CA VAL A 26 34.17 -8.91 -21.72
C VAL A 26 35.49 -8.61 -22.41
N ARG A 27 35.91 -7.34 -22.39
CA ARG A 27 37.19 -6.89 -22.95
C ARG A 27 38.06 -6.38 -21.81
N VAL A 28 38.89 -7.25 -21.25
CA VAL A 28 39.88 -6.87 -20.24
C VAL A 28 41.11 -6.36 -20.98
N ASP A 29 41.48 -5.09 -20.73
CA ASP A 29 42.71 -4.52 -21.28
C ASP A 29 43.92 -5.18 -20.56
N PRO A 30 44.84 -5.88 -21.27
CA PRO A 30 45.92 -6.63 -20.65
C PRO A 30 46.88 -5.79 -19.79
N GLY A 31 46.85 -4.46 -19.93
CA GLY A 31 47.64 -3.53 -19.12
C GLY A 31 46.95 -3.04 -17.84
N HIS A 32 45.69 -3.40 -17.59
CA HIS A 32 44.92 -2.86 -16.46
C HIS A 32 45.10 -3.71 -15.19
N ALA A 33 45.37 -3.05 -14.05
CA ALA A 33 45.58 -3.70 -12.75
C ALA A 33 44.39 -4.56 -12.26
N ALA A 34 43.22 -4.45 -12.89
CA ALA A 34 42.03 -5.26 -12.63
C ALA A 34 42.19 -6.72 -13.08
N ALA A 35 42.99 -6.99 -14.13
CA ALA A 35 43.24 -8.35 -14.61
C ALA A 35 43.95 -9.23 -13.56
N ALA A 36 44.81 -8.64 -12.73
CA ALA A 36 45.53 -9.33 -11.65
C ALA A 36 44.69 -9.52 -10.36
N ARG A 37 43.48 -8.94 -10.29
CA ARG A 37 42.64 -8.91 -9.09
C ARG A 37 41.42 -9.83 -9.18
N LEU A 38 41.05 -10.26 -10.38
CA LEU A 38 39.94 -11.18 -10.62
C LEU A 38 40.16 -12.56 -9.96
N ASP A 39 41.40 -13.03 -9.89
CA ASP A 39 41.76 -14.29 -9.25
C ASP A 39 41.72 -14.25 -7.71
N ALA A 40 41.57 -13.06 -7.11
CA ALA A 40 41.65 -12.83 -5.67
C ALA A 40 40.29 -12.49 -5.00
N LEU A 41 39.21 -12.37 -5.79
CA LEU A 41 37.88 -12.04 -5.26
C LEU A 41 37.28 -13.25 -4.54
N THR A 42 36.78 -13.02 -3.32
CA THR A 42 36.06 -14.03 -2.52
C THR A 42 34.63 -13.56 -2.24
N HIS A 43 33.85 -14.37 -1.52
CA HIS A 43 32.42 -14.14 -1.30
C HIS A 43 32.13 -12.73 -0.75
N GLY A 44 31.31 -11.96 -1.46
CA GLY A 44 30.84 -10.62 -1.05
C GLY A 44 31.64 -9.43 -1.58
N ASP A 45 32.70 -9.64 -2.35
CA ASP A 45 33.50 -8.53 -2.90
C ASP A 45 32.80 -7.87 -4.12
N VAL A 46 32.57 -6.56 -4.05
CA VAL A 46 32.08 -5.73 -5.16
C VAL A 46 33.21 -4.87 -5.71
N LEU A 47 33.59 -5.08 -6.97
CA LEU A 47 34.58 -4.25 -7.65
C LEU A 47 33.86 -3.16 -8.48
N ILE A 48 33.94 -1.90 -8.05
CA ILE A 48 33.48 -0.75 -8.84
C ILE A 48 34.71 0.03 -9.30
N ASP A 49 35.08 -0.07 -10.57
CA ASP A 49 36.12 0.79 -11.16
C ASP A 49 35.46 1.98 -11.85
N LEU A 50 35.70 3.19 -11.32
CA LEU A 50 35.17 4.42 -11.89
C LEU A 50 36.19 5.01 -12.87
N ALA A 51 35.72 5.37 -14.07
CA ALA A 51 36.54 6.13 -15.00
C ALA A 51 37.04 7.43 -14.31
N PRO A 52 38.29 7.89 -14.58
CA PRO A 52 38.87 9.09 -13.94
C PRO A 52 38.00 10.35 -14.06
N THR A 53 37.19 10.44 -15.12
CA THR A 53 36.22 11.52 -15.34
C THR A 53 35.07 11.51 -14.32
N VAL A 54 34.56 10.33 -13.96
CA VAL A 54 33.48 10.18 -12.96
C VAL A 54 33.99 10.46 -11.55
N ALA A 55 35.21 10.02 -11.22
CA ALA A 55 35.84 10.35 -9.93
C ALA A 55 36.09 11.85 -9.75
N THR A 56 36.27 12.60 -10.85
CA THR A 56 36.43 14.05 -10.83
C THR A 56 35.08 14.74 -10.60
N GLU A 57 34.01 14.27 -11.25
CA GLU A 57 32.66 14.81 -11.09
C GLU A 57 32.10 14.55 -9.67
N VAL A 58 32.39 13.40 -9.08
CA VAL A 58 32.01 13.06 -7.69
C VAL A 58 32.70 13.99 -6.67
N ARG A 59 33.99 14.28 -6.86
CA ARG A 59 34.70 15.27 -6.01
C ARG A 59 34.18 16.69 -6.19
N GLN A 60 33.79 17.07 -7.41
CA GLN A 60 33.22 18.39 -7.70
C GLN A 60 31.84 18.59 -7.04
N ARG A 61 31.14 17.51 -6.70
CA ARG A 61 29.86 17.53 -5.97
C ARG A 61 30.01 17.41 -4.45
N GLY A 62 31.24 17.53 -3.92
CA GLY A 62 31.51 17.59 -2.48
C GLY A 62 31.64 16.23 -1.79
N PHE A 63 31.73 15.12 -2.54
CA PHE A 63 31.94 13.79 -1.97
C PHE A 63 33.44 13.49 -1.82
N ASP A 64 33.85 13.07 -0.62
CA ASP A 64 35.23 12.70 -0.33
C ASP A 64 35.52 11.26 -0.77
N VAL A 65 36.66 11.04 -1.42
CA VAL A 65 37.06 9.73 -1.96
C VAL A 65 38.26 9.22 -1.17
N ALA A 66 38.02 8.46 -0.10
CA ALA A 66 39.09 7.89 0.70
C ALA A 66 39.83 6.79 -0.07
N ARG A 67 41.15 6.96 -0.23
CA ARG A 67 42.05 5.87 -0.66
C ARG A 67 42.52 5.13 0.58
N ASN A 68 41.98 3.94 0.81
CA ASN A 68 42.61 2.97 1.70
C ASN A 68 43.25 1.85 0.87
N ALA A 69 44.37 1.34 1.35
CA ALA A 69 45.32 0.50 0.61
C ALA A 69 44.65 -0.51 -0.36
N GLY A 70 44.53 -0.10 -1.63
CA GLY A 70 44.21 -0.99 -2.74
C GLY A 70 42.75 -1.06 -3.22
N ALA A 71 41.76 -0.43 -2.59
CA ALA A 71 40.37 -0.47 -3.10
C ALA A 71 39.69 0.90 -3.05
N THR A 72 38.94 1.23 -4.10
CA THR A 72 37.94 2.31 -4.08
C THR A 72 36.61 1.64 -3.77
N VAL A 73 36.09 1.82 -2.56
CA VAL A 73 34.75 1.38 -2.17
C VAL A 73 33.91 2.64 -1.98
N ILE A 74 32.77 2.75 -2.67
CA ILE A 74 31.72 3.68 -2.26
C ILE A 74 30.87 2.93 -1.24
N ALA A 75 31.03 3.27 0.03
CA ALA A 75 30.06 3.00 1.06
C ALA A 75 29.57 4.35 1.60
N ALA A 76 28.30 4.68 1.39
CA ALA A 76 27.56 5.55 2.29
C ALA A 76 26.91 4.62 3.32
N PHE A 77 27.03 4.78 4.64
CA PHE A 77 26.94 6.00 5.43
C PHE A 77 28.03 6.05 6.51
N ALA A 78 28.63 7.22 6.71
CA ALA A 78 29.21 7.61 7.99
C ALA A 78 28.79 9.06 8.26
N ALA A 79 28.06 9.25 9.35
CA ALA A 79 27.83 10.55 9.95
C ALA A 79 29.14 11.05 10.55
N ASP A 80 29.63 12.21 10.13
CA ASP A 80 29.78 13.40 10.97
C ASP A 80 30.60 14.50 10.26
N ASP A 81 30.27 15.74 10.64
CA ASP A 81 30.94 17.03 10.41
C ASP A 81 30.87 17.68 9.01
N ALA A 82 29.80 18.48 8.77
CA ALA A 82 29.93 19.92 8.46
C ALA A 82 28.58 20.67 8.32
N ASP A 83 28.53 21.85 8.97
CA ASP A 83 27.69 23.05 8.77
C ASP A 83 26.30 23.17 9.46
N PRO A 84 26.12 24.03 10.49
CA PRO A 84 24.86 24.18 11.23
C PRO A 84 23.77 25.08 10.60
N ASP A 85 23.94 25.65 9.40
CA ASP A 85 23.04 26.74 8.92
C ASP A 85 22.09 26.42 7.74
N SER A 86 21.84 25.15 7.38
CA SER A 86 20.79 24.80 6.40
C SER A 86 19.55 24.18 7.05
N ALA A 87 18.54 25.01 7.28
CA ALA A 87 17.27 24.66 7.91
C ALA A 87 16.34 23.79 7.03
N PHE A 88 15.46 23.05 7.74
CA PHE A 88 14.34 22.19 7.31
C PHE A 88 14.65 20.72 6.99
N LEU A 89 14.62 19.87 8.03
CA LEU A 89 13.65 18.77 8.20
C LEU A 89 13.80 18.16 9.62
N SER A 90 12.67 17.73 10.18
CA SER A 90 12.45 17.35 11.58
C SER A 90 13.20 16.09 12.04
N SER A 91 13.92 16.19 13.17
CA SER A 91 14.51 15.07 13.91
C SER A 91 13.98 15.01 15.36
N ASN A 92 13.27 13.94 15.69
CA ASN A 92 13.19 13.29 17.01
C ASN A 92 13.61 11.83 16.71
N ASP A 93 14.53 11.12 17.35
CA ASP A 93 15.22 11.20 18.63
C ASP A 93 16.61 10.54 18.50
N ILE A 94 17.66 11.12 19.10
CA ILE A 94 18.89 10.38 19.44
C ILE A 94 19.14 10.63 20.93
N ALA A 95 18.85 9.63 21.77
CA ALA A 95 19.29 9.59 23.15
C ALA A 95 20.58 8.76 23.22
N LEU A 96 21.71 9.43 23.48
CA LEU A 96 22.97 8.81 23.86
C LEU A 96 22.82 8.22 25.27
N VAL A 97 23.00 6.90 25.38
CA VAL A 97 23.12 6.19 26.66
C VAL A 97 24.58 6.22 27.08
N GLU A 98 24.91 7.05 28.09
CA GLU A 98 26.14 6.90 28.85
C GLU A 98 25.91 5.97 30.06
N SER A 99 26.79 4.99 30.16
CA SER A 99 26.87 3.99 31.22
C SER A 99 27.48 4.54 32.50
N HIS A 100 26.85 4.32 33.65
CA HIS A 100 27.55 3.93 34.88
C HIS A 100 26.60 3.28 35.91
N PRO A 101 27.07 2.28 36.69
CA PRO A 101 26.24 1.54 37.62
C PRO A 101 26.35 2.11 39.03
N GLN A 102 25.23 2.43 39.69
CA GLN A 102 25.14 2.36 41.14
C GLN A 102 23.77 1.82 41.56
N GLU A 103 23.84 0.90 42.52
CA GLU A 103 22.76 0.25 43.25
C GLU A 103 21.74 1.27 43.78
N TRP A 104 20.52 0.82 44.08
CA TRP A 104 19.86 1.01 45.39
C TRP A 104 18.66 0.05 45.52
N ALA A 105 18.58 -0.55 46.70
CA ALA A 105 17.58 -1.51 47.10
C ALA A 105 16.26 -0.85 47.55
N LEU A 106 15.15 -1.55 47.28
CA LEU A 106 13.90 -1.64 48.06
C LEU A 106 13.30 -0.35 48.68
N ARG A 107 12.09 0.00 48.21
CA ARG A 107 10.92 0.13 49.10
C ARG A 107 9.61 0.10 48.31
N ALA A 108 8.87 -0.99 48.50
CA ALA A 108 7.45 -1.02 48.23
C ALA A 108 6.74 -0.13 49.26
N SER A 109 5.97 0.86 48.78
CA SER A 109 4.91 1.50 49.55
C SER A 109 3.64 1.49 48.73
N SER A 110 2.72 0.67 49.21
CA SER A 110 1.30 0.57 48.91
C SER A 110 0.59 1.90 48.64
N GLY A 111 -0.34 1.92 47.68
CA GLY A 111 -1.45 2.86 47.75
C GLY A 111 -2.10 3.31 46.45
N ALA A 112 -2.63 2.41 45.62
CA ALA A 112 -3.81 2.71 44.78
C ALA A 112 -4.41 1.39 44.26
N ARG A 113 -5.66 1.12 44.65
CA ARG A 113 -6.46 0.00 44.14
C ARG A 113 -7.10 0.44 42.82
N GLY A 114 -7.16 -0.49 41.87
CA GLY A 114 -8.11 -0.44 40.74
C GLY A 114 -7.48 -0.13 39.40
N VAL A 115 -6.78 -1.09 38.81
CA VAL A 115 -7.05 -1.76 37.52
C VAL A 115 -5.97 -2.83 37.41
N THR A 116 -6.32 -4.08 37.72
CA THR A 116 -5.44 -5.22 37.43
C THR A 116 -5.50 -5.46 35.92
N PRO A 117 -4.39 -5.48 35.17
CA PRO A 117 -4.43 -5.99 33.81
C PRO A 117 -4.86 -7.45 33.89
N ALA A 118 -5.98 -7.78 33.27
CA ALA A 118 -6.48 -9.15 33.21
C ALA A 118 -5.59 -9.96 32.27
N ILE A 119 -4.42 -10.39 32.76
CA ILE A 119 -3.69 -11.50 32.15
C ILE A 119 -4.55 -12.74 32.38
N ARG A 120 -5.28 -13.16 31.35
CA ARG A 120 -6.13 -14.35 31.38
C ARG A 120 -5.26 -15.59 31.59
N VAL A 121 -5.55 -16.31 32.66
CA VAL A 121 -5.17 -17.72 32.80
C VAL A 121 -6.21 -18.53 32.02
N ILE A 122 -5.85 -18.93 30.80
CA ILE A 122 -6.60 -19.92 30.02
C ILE A 122 -6.58 -21.23 30.81
N ARG A 123 -7.75 -21.84 31.04
CA ARG A 123 -7.85 -23.08 31.83
C ARG A 123 -7.12 -24.22 31.11
N PRO A 124 -6.19 -24.95 31.76
CA PRO A 124 -5.69 -26.21 31.23
C PRO A 124 -6.79 -27.26 31.41
N GLY A 125 -7.43 -27.67 30.32
CA GLY A 125 -8.68 -28.41 30.44
C GLY A 125 -9.08 -29.32 29.30
N VAL A 126 -8.23 -29.62 28.33
CA VAL A 126 -8.38 -30.78 27.44
C VAL A 126 -6.98 -31.30 27.12
N ALA A 127 -6.63 -32.47 27.67
CA ALA A 127 -5.44 -33.18 27.23
C ALA A 127 -5.74 -33.72 25.81
N ILE A 128 -5.28 -33.00 24.80
CA ILE A 128 -5.20 -33.53 23.43
C ILE A 128 -4.17 -34.65 23.50
N GLU A 129 -4.56 -35.88 23.16
CA GLU A 129 -3.63 -36.98 22.96
C GLU A 129 -2.53 -36.51 22.01
N ALA A 130 -1.29 -36.53 22.49
CA ALA A 130 -0.12 -36.07 21.77
C ALA A 130 0.09 -36.91 20.50
N THR A 131 -0.52 -36.50 19.40
CA THR A 131 0.01 -36.78 18.07
C THR A 131 1.40 -36.15 18.05
N GLY A 132 2.43 -36.92 17.73
CA GLY A 132 3.85 -36.61 17.96
C GLY A 132 4.46 -35.43 17.19
N HIS A 133 3.70 -34.38 16.88
CA HIS A 133 4.17 -33.19 16.18
C HIS A 133 4.50 -32.09 17.21
N ARG A 134 5.79 -31.93 17.53
CA ARG A 134 6.26 -30.72 18.22
C ARG A 134 6.16 -29.55 17.24
N ALA A 135 5.43 -28.50 17.60
CA ALA A 135 5.55 -27.22 16.90
C ALA A 135 6.83 -26.52 17.36
N GLU A 136 7.73 -26.29 16.41
CA GLU A 136 8.95 -25.50 16.59
C GLU A 136 8.74 -24.16 15.88
N GLY A 137 9.09 -23.05 16.49
CA GLY A 137 8.95 -21.72 15.92
C GLY A 137 10.17 -20.87 16.21
N LEU A 138 10.44 -19.93 15.33
CA LEU A 138 11.53 -18.97 15.49
C LEU A 138 10.97 -17.62 15.88
N VAL A 139 11.68 -16.95 16.78
CA VAL A 139 11.37 -15.60 17.23
C VAL A 139 12.55 -14.73 16.91
N VAL A 140 12.29 -13.68 16.13
CA VAL A 140 13.26 -12.65 15.82
C VAL A 140 12.69 -11.31 16.20
N ALA A 141 13.49 -10.58 16.95
CA ALA A 141 13.16 -9.26 17.41
C ALA A 141 14.43 -8.42 17.35
N ASN A 142 14.29 -7.19 16.86
CA ASN A 142 15.32 -6.19 17.05
C ASN A 142 15.59 -5.97 18.57
N PRO A 143 16.71 -5.35 18.95
CA PRO A 143 17.02 -5.11 20.35
C PRO A 143 15.93 -4.34 21.12
N ALA A 144 15.22 -3.41 20.47
CA ALA A 144 14.16 -2.60 21.09
C ALA A 144 12.89 -3.42 21.40
N ASP A 145 12.62 -4.47 20.62
CA ASP A 145 11.42 -5.30 20.70
C ASP A 145 11.64 -6.64 21.43
N ARG A 146 12.90 -6.98 21.77
CA ARG A 146 13.23 -8.24 22.44
C ARG A 146 12.38 -8.49 23.69
N GLY A 147 12.23 -7.49 24.55
CA GLY A 147 11.45 -7.63 25.78
C GLY A 147 9.96 -7.88 25.51
N ARG A 148 9.41 -7.38 24.40
CA ARG A 148 8.03 -7.68 23.96
C ARG A 148 7.94 -9.10 23.43
N ALA A 149 8.86 -9.50 22.57
CA ALA A 149 8.93 -10.84 22.01
C ALA A 149 9.06 -11.92 23.11
N GLU A 150 9.87 -11.69 24.14
CA GLU A 150 10.00 -12.59 25.31
C GLU A 150 8.65 -12.77 26.02
N ARG A 151 7.88 -11.69 26.21
CA ARG A 151 6.53 -11.79 26.79
C ARG A 151 5.56 -12.56 25.90
N VAL A 152 5.64 -12.42 24.58
CA VAL A 152 4.83 -13.21 23.63
C VAL A 152 5.14 -14.70 23.80
N VAL A 153 6.42 -15.07 23.83
CA VAL A 153 6.86 -16.45 24.06
C VAL A 153 6.35 -16.99 25.39
N ASP A 154 6.43 -16.20 26.45
CA ASP A 154 5.96 -16.60 27.79
C ASP A 154 4.44 -16.79 27.85
N VAL A 155 3.65 -16.00 27.12
CA VAL A 155 2.21 -16.22 27.00
C VAL A 155 1.93 -17.53 26.28
N VAL A 156 2.55 -17.76 25.12
CA VAL A 156 2.33 -18.97 24.31
C VAL A 156 2.74 -20.24 25.07
N ARG A 157 3.90 -20.23 25.74
CA ARG A 157 4.39 -21.38 26.53
C ARG A 157 3.51 -21.70 27.74
N ARG A 158 2.83 -20.71 28.33
CA ARG A 158 1.89 -20.97 29.44
C ARG A 158 0.65 -21.73 28.98
N VAL A 159 0.22 -21.51 27.73
CA VAL A 159 -0.94 -22.20 27.14
C VAL A 159 -0.53 -23.55 26.53
N HIS A 160 0.57 -23.55 25.78
CA HIS A 160 1.14 -24.73 25.14
C HIS A 160 2.61 -24.93 25.55
N PRO A 161 2.88 -25.56 26.71
CA PRO A 161 4.24 -25.75 27.22
C PRO A 161 5.10 -26.68 26.35
N TRP A 162 4.49 -27.37 25.39
CA TRP A 162 5.16 -28.23 24.43
C TRP A 162 5.70 -27.48 23.21
N VAL A 163 5.29 -26.22 22.99
CA VAL A 163 5.79 -25.39 21.88
C VAL A 163 7.20 -24.90 22.19
N ARG A 164 8.12 -25.10 21.23
CA ARG A 164 9.48 -24.57 21.31
C ARG A 164 9.58 -23.33 20.45
N LEU A 165 9.69 -22.18 21.11
CA LEU A 165 10.02 -20.91 20.47
C LEU A 165 11.46 -20.55 20.80
N GLU A 166 12.30 -20.41 19.78
CA GLU A 166 13.72 -20.10 19.93
C GLU A 166 14.03 -18.70 19.42
N PHE A 167 14.76 -17.93 20.23
CA PHE A 167 15.29 -16.64 19.80
C PHE A 167 16.50 -16.88 18.92
N VAL A 168 16.40 -16.50 17.65
CA VAL A 168 17.56 -16.49 16.76
C VAL A 168 18.06 -15.07 16.63
N GLY A 169 19.39 -14.93 16.50
CA GLY A 169 20.03 -13.63 16.27
C GLY A 169 19.56 -13.01 14.95
N GLU A 170 20.09 -11.84 14.60
CA GLU A 170 19.63 -11.03 13.45
C GLU A 170 19.67 -11.77 12.10
N HIS A 171 20.44 -12.87 11.98
CA HIS A 171 20.59 -13.65 10.74
C HIS A 171 20.58 -15.17 11.00
N PRO A 172 19.40 -15.81 11.16
CA PRO A 172 19.34 -17.26 11.19
C PRO A 172 19.72 -17.85 9.82
N HIS A 173 20.71 -18.74 9.79
CA HIS A 173 21.12 -19.45 8.58
C HIS A 173 20.18 -20.62 8.21
N ASP A 174 19.31 -21.06 9.12
CA ASP A 174 18.37 -22.15 8.90
C ASP A 174 17.00 -21.83 9.52
N ILE A 175 15.98 -21.73 8.68
CA ILE A 175 14.57 -21.57 9.05
C ILE A 175 13.74 -22.83 8.74
N GLY A 176 14.34 -23.87 8.15
CA GLY A 176 13.62 -25.00 7.54
C GLY A 176 12.85 -25.84 8.56
N GLY A 177 13.32 -25.90 9.80
CA GLY A 177 12.66 -26.60 10.91
C GLY A 177 11.48 -25.84 11.52
N ALA A 178 11.35 -24.54 11.26
CA ALA A 178 10.33 -23.70 11.89
C ALA A 178 8.96 -23.90 11.24
N SER A 179 7.95 -24.10 12.07
CA SER A 179 6.53 -24.06 11.71
C SER A 179 5.99 -22.64 11.63
N PHE A 180 6.53 -21.75 12.45
CA PHE A 180 6.09 -20.36 12.58
C PHE A 180 7.30 -19.43 12.74
N VAL A 181 7.16 -18.21 12.26
CA VAL A 181 8.12 -17.13 12.51
C VAL A 181 7.39 -15.92 13.10
N LEU A 182 7.82 -15.48 14.28
CA LEU A 182 7.45 -14.19 14.85
C LEU A 182 8.57 -13.20 14.52
N ALA A 183 8.31 -12.20 13.67
CA ALA A 183 9.30 -11.22 13.27
C ALA A 183 8.90 -9.80 13.68
N PHE A 184 9.52 -9.30 14.74
CA PHE A 184 9.31 -7.96 15.28
C PHE A 184 10.35 -7.01 14.69
N GLY A 185 9.92 -6.18 13.73
CA GLY A 185 10.75 -5.19 13.06
C GLY A 185 11.68 -5.71 11.93
N ASP A 186 11.57 -6.96 11.48
CA ASP A 186 12.35 -7.47 10.34
C ASP A 186 11.47 -8.23 9.31
N ALA A 187 11.10 -7.54 8.23
CA ALA A 187 10.30 -8.12 7.16
C ALA A 187 11.06 -9.17 6.31
N ARG A 188 12.40 -9.17 6.32
CA ARG A 188 13.19 -10.09 5.46
C ARG A 188 13.07 -11.52 5.94
N LEU A 189 13.11 -11.73 7.25
CA LEU A 189 12.95 -13.06 7.80
C LEU A 189 11.53 -13.58 7.63
N ALA A 190 10.54 -12.70 7.78
CA ALA A 190 9.16 -13.05 7.48
C ALA A 190 9.01 -13.46 6.01
N ALA A 191 9.62 -12.74 5.06
CA ALA A 191 9.64 -13.13 3.66
C ALA A 191 10.30 -14.50 3.44
N ALA A 192 11.42 -14.78 4.13
CA ALA A 192 12.08 -16.08 4.07
C ALA A 192 11.19 -17.22 4.62
N ALA A 193 10.48 -16.97 5.73
CA ALA A 193 9.53 -17.91 6.32
C ALA A 193 8.38 -18.22 5.35
N LEU A 194 7.77 -17.18 4.77
CA LEU A 194 6.71 -17.33 3.79
C LEU A 194 7.20 -18.07 2.55
N ALA A 195 8.42 -17.80 2.07
CA ALA A 195 9.03 -18.53 0.95
C ALA A 195 9.23 -20.03 1.23
N ALA A 196 9.41 -20.39 2.50
CA ALA A 196 9.45 -21.77 2.96
C ALA A 196 8.05 -22.37 3.24
N GLY A 197 6.97 -21.66 2.88
CA GLY A 197 5.59 -22.09 3.11
C GLY A 197 5.17 -22.04 4.57
N ARG A 198 5.82 -21.20 5.39
CA ARG A 198 5.56 -21.09 6.84
C ARG A 198 4.77 -19.85 7.17
N ILE A 199 4.01 -19.90 8.26
CA ILE A 199 3.25 -18.76 8.76
C ILE A 199 4.20 -17.73 9.38
N ALA A 200 4.04 -16.48 8.99
CA ALA A 200 4.79 -15.35 9.53
C ALA A 200 3.84 -14.36 10.21
N ILE A 201 4.11 -14.03 11.47
CA ILE A 201 3.41 -12.98 12.23
C ILE A 201 4.39 -11.83 12.44
N VAL A 202 4.02 -10.64 11.99
CA VAL A 202 4.91 -9.48 11.91
C VAL A 202 4.26 -8.22 12.47
N ASP A 203 5.07 -7.22 12.81
CA ASP A 203 4.53 -5.89 13.09
C ASP A 203 4.01 -5.23 11.82
N ASP A 204 2.88 -4.53 11.95
CA ASP A 204 2.30 -3.75 10.87
C ASP A 204 3.16 -2.52 10.56
N SER A 205 4.00 -2.65 9.52
CA SER A 205 4.77 -1.57 8.95
C SER A 205 4.51 -1.48 7.44
N GLY A 206 4.70 -0.29 6.87
CA GLY A 206 4.55 -0.09 5.43
C GLY A 206 5.43 -1.03 4.61
N ALA A 207 6.72 -1.14 4.97
CA ALA A 207 7.66 -2.05 4.32
C ALA A 207 7.24 -3.53 4.44
N ALA A 208 6.71 -3.95 5.59
CA ALA A 208 6.20 -5.31 5.75
C ALA A 208 4.98 -5.57 4.86
N ARG A 209 4.01 -4.65 4.79
CA ARG A 209 2.83 -4.80 3.92
C ARG A 209 3.17 -4.81 2.43
N GLU A 210 4.13 -3.99 2.04
CA GLU A 210 4.64 -3.95 0.67
C GLU A 210 5.26 -5.30 0.30
N ALA A 211 6.19 -5.80 1.12
CA ALA A 211 6.96 -7.01 0.85
C ALA A 211 6.17 -8.32 1.04
N LEU A 212 5.30 -8.39 2.06
CA LEU A 212 4.66 -9.63 2.49
C LEU A 212 3.18 -9.72 2.08
N GLY A 213 2.53 -8.58 1.77
CA GLY A 213 1.13 -8.55 1.32
C GLY A 213 0.15 -9.24 2.28
N GLY A 214 -0.85 -9.94 1.74
CA GLY A 214 -1.82 -10.70 2.55
C GLY A 214 -1.29 -12.05 3.08
N HIS A 215 -0.02 -12.38 2.81
CA HIS A 215 0.53 -13.69 3.15
C HIS A 215 1.05 -13.77 4.59
N ALA A 216 1.36 -12.63 5.21
CA ALA A 216 1.66 -12.54 6.65
C ALA A 216 0.43 -12.12 7.46
N ASP A 217 0.49 -12.40 8.77
CA ASP A 217 -0.46 -11.86 9.76
C ASP A 217 0.19 -10.71 10.52
N TYR A 218 -0.57 -9.65 10.79
CA TYR A 218 -0.03 -8.37 11.27
C TYR A 218 -0.48 -8.04 12.69
N ALA A 219 0.47 -7.67 13.55
CA ALA A 219 0.23 -7.02 14.84
C ALA A 219 0.20 -5.51 14.64
N HIS A 220 -0.96 -4.90 14.80
CA HIS A 220 -1.21 -3.51 14.41
C HIS A 220 -0.80 -2.51 15.49
N PHE A 221 -1.04 -2.83 16.77
CA PHE A 221 -0.75 -1.91 17.88
C PHE A 221 0.57 -2.19 18.58
N GLY A 222 1.25 -3.26 18.17
CA GLY A 222 2.48 -3.72 18.79
C GLY A 222 2.27 -4.23 20.22
N THR A 223 1.09 -4.78 20.51
CA THR A 223 0.82 -5.46 21.79
C THR A 223 1.47 -6.85 21.83
N VAL A 224 1.57 -7.44 23.01
CA VAL A 224 1.92 -8.85 23.22
C VAL A 224 0.75 -9.76 22.84
N VAL A 225 -0.48 -9.32 23.10
CA VAL A 225 -1.70 -10.14 22.92
C VAL A 225 -1.92 -10.45 21.44
N GLU A 226 -1.76 -9.47 20.55
CA GLU A 226 -1.98 -9.64 19.10
C GLU A 226 -1.21 -10.83 18.48
N PRO A 227 0.14 -10.86 18.55
CA PRO A 227 0.90 -11.96 17.98
C PRO A 227 0.73 -13.27 18.76
N ALA A 228 0.53 -13.21 20.08
CA ALA A 228 0.35 -14.41 20.90
C ALA A 228 -0.95 -15.13 20.53
N GLU A 229 -2.08 -14.45 20.54
CA GLU A 229 -3.39 -15.06 20.23
C GLU A 229 -3.51 -15.44 18.75
N THR A 230 -2.88 -14.70 17.83
CA THR A 230 -2.77 -15.12 16.42
C THR A 230 -2.03 -16.45 16.30
N LEU A 231 -0.91 -16.62 17.01
CA LEU A 231 -0.19 -17.89 17.03
C LEU A 231 -1.02 -19.02 17.67
N LEU A 232 -1.67 -18.75 18.81
CA LEU A 232 -2.55 -19.72 19.47
C LEU A 232 -3.70 -20.16 18.55
N ALA A 233 -4.29 -19.24 17.78
CA ALA A 233 -5.33 -19.57 16.81
C ALA A 233 -4.88 -20.62 15.78
N TYR A 234 -3.59 -20.68 15.41
CA TYR A 234 -3.08 -21.75 14.54
C TYR A 234 -2.67 -23.02 15.29
N LEU A 235 -2.17 -22.88 16.52
CA LEU A 235 -1.77 -24.03 17.34
C LEU A 235 -2.98 -24.85 17.82
N ASP A 236 -4.08 -24.18 18.15
CA ASP A 236 -5.33 -24.81 18.61
C ASP A 236 -6.12 -25.48 17.46
N ALA A 237 -5.84 -25.12 16.20
CA ALA A 237 -6.56 -25.61 15.03
C ALA A 237 -5.59 -26.08 13.91
N PRO A 238 -5.07 -27.32 13.97
CA PRO A 238 -4.10 -27.83 13.00
C PRO A 238 -4.58 -27.82 11.54
N ALA A 239 -5.87 -28.03 11.29
CA ALA A 239 -6.44 -27.96 9.94
C ALA A 239 -6.35 -26.54 9.36
N ARG A 240 -6.68 -25.53 10.18
CA ARG A 240 -6.58 -24.10 9.84
C ARG A 240 -5.15 -23.71 9.50
N ARG A 241 -4.20 -24.16 10.33
CA ARG A 241 -2.77 -23.98 10.10
C ARG A 241 -2.33 -24.59 8.77
N ALA A 242 -2.68 -25.86 8.52
CA ALA A 242 -2.29 -26.57 7.30
C ALA A 242 -2.86 -25.89 6.04
N GLU A 243 -4.09 -25.39 6.11
CA GLU A 243 -4.71 -24.62 5.02
C GLU A 243 -3.97 -23.30 4.76
N ARG A 244 -3.61 -22.56 5.81
CA ARG A 244 -2.83 -21.31 5.70
C ARG A 244 -1.43 -21.56 5.13
N GLU A 245 -0.71 -22.58 5.61
CA GLU A 245 0.59 -22.98 5.06
C GLU A 245 0.47 -23.38 3.57
N ALA A 246 -0.56 -24.14 3.21
CA ALA A 246 -0.82 -24.52 1.82
C ALA A 246 -1.15 -23.31 0.94
N GLN A 247 -1.87 -22.31 1.46
CA GLN A 247 -2.10 -21.05 0.75
C GLN A 247 -0.78 -20.31 0.51
N ILE A 248 0.02 -20.11 1.57
CA ILE A 248 1.30 -19.39 1.47
C ILE A 248 2.21 -20.08 0.45
N ALA A 249 2.33 -21.41 0.51
CA ALA A 249 3.15 -22.18 -0.43
C ALA A 249 2.68 -22.10 -1.89
N ARG A 250 1.39 -21.87 -2.14
CA ARG A 250 0.84 -21.67 -3.50
C ARG A 250 1.03 -20.25 -4.00
N ASP A 251 0.78 -19.27 -3.13
CA ASP A 251 0.50 -17.90 -3.57
C ASP A 251 1.66 -16.93 -3.29
N PHE A 252 2.56 -17.25 -2.35
CA PHE A 252 3.69 -16.39 -2.02
C PHE A 252 4.97 -16.80 -2.74
N SER A 253 5.64 -15.83 -3.34
CA SER A 253 6.98 -15.97 -3.88
C SER A 253 7.82 -14.81 -3.38
N ALA A 254 8.89 -15.09 -2.62
CA ALA A 254 9.81 -14.05 -2.20
C ALA A 254 10.60 -13.53 -3.40
N PRO A 255 10.85 -12.21 -3.50
CA PRO A 255 11.79 -11.67 -4.47
C PRO A 255 13.16 -12.32 -4.29
N SER A 256 13.69 -12.91 -5.36
CA SER A 256 15.03 -13.49 -5.38
C SER A 256 16.07 -12.47 -5.81
N TRP A 257 17.36 -12.73 -5.51
CA TRP A 257 18.46 -11.96 -6.09
C TRP A 257 18.47 -12.00 -7.62
N ASN A 258 17.96 -13.08 -8.22
CA ASN A 258 17.81 -13.17 -9.67
C ASN A 258 16.70 -12.25 -10.19
N ASP A 259 15.62 -12.06 -9.44
CA ASP A 259 14.58 -11.09 -9.80
C ASP A 259 15.13 -9.67 -9.75
N TRP A 260 15.84 -9.34 -8.68
CA TRP A 260 16.54 -8.06 -8.54
C TRP A 260 17.56 -7.82 -9.65
N ALA A 261 18.40 -8.81 -9.96
CA ALA A 261 19.38 -8.71 -11.03
C ALA A 261 18.72 -8.51 -12.39
N ARG A 262 17.60 -9.20 -12.67
CA ARG A 262 16.80 -9.01 -13.89
C ARG A 262 16.19 -7.61 -13.95
N GLN A 263 15.60 -7.13 -12.86
CA GLN A 263 15.03 -5.77 -12.81
C GLN A 263 16.11 -4.69 -13.02
N LEU A 264 17.28 -4.86 -12.41
CA LEU A 264 18.40 -3.94 -12.60
C LEU A 264 18.94 -4.00 -14.04
N ALA A 265 19.06 -5.18 -14.62
CA ALA A 265 19.46 -5.35 -16.02
C ALA A 265 18.44 -4.67 -16.96
N ASP A 266 17.15 -4.94 -16.78
CA ASP A 266 16.06 -4.31 -17.53
C ASP A 266 16.13 -2.78 -17.44
N LEU A 267 16.40 -2.23 -16.24
CA LEU A 267 16.56 -0.79 -16.03
C LEU A 267 17.76 -0.24 -16.82
N VAL A 268 18.92 -0.90 -16.73
CA VAL A 268 20.14 -0.49 -17.44
C VAL A 268 19.94 -0.55 -18.96
N GLU A 269 19.29 -1.60 -19.46
CA GLU A 269 18.97 -1.76 -20.89
C GLU A 269 18.00 -0.68 -21.40
N ARG A 270 17.12 -0.16 -20.53
CA ARG A 270 16.13 0.87 -20.87
C ARG A 270 16.65 2.30 -20.73
N LEU A 271 17.78 2.53 -20.04
CA LEU A 271 18.36 3.87 -19.88
C LEU A 271 18.56 4.62 -21.21
N PRO A 272 19.01 4.00 -22.32
CA PRO A 272 19.12 4.69 -23.61
C PRO A 272 17.76 5.19 -24.13
N ALA A 273 16.71 4.35 -24.06
CA ALA A 273 15.36 4.73 -24.47
C ALA A 273 14.79 5.83 -23.57
N ALA A 274 14.99 5.72 -22.26
CA ALA A 274 14.60 6.76 -21.30
C ALA A 274 15.26 8.11 -21.63
N ARG A 275 16.58 8.11 -21.89
CA ARG A 275 17.32 9.31 -22.29
C ARG A 275 16.84 9.88 -23.62
N GLN A 276 16.49 9.03 -24.59
CA GLN A 276 15.93 9.48 -25.85
C GLN A 276 14.58 10.16 -25.65
N ILE A 277 13.69 9.60 -24.83
CA ILE A 277 12.41 10.23 -24.49
C ILE A 277 12.64 11.58 -23.81
N ALA A 278 13.51 11.64 -22.79
CA ALA A 278 13.83 12.88 -22.09
C ALA A 278 14.44 13.96 -22.99
N ALA A 279 15.24 13.56 -23.99
CA ALA A 279 15.90 14.47 -24.91
C ALA A 279 14.98 15.00 -26.03
N ARG A 280 13.78 14.43 -26.22
CA ARG A 280 12.84 14.92 -27.24
C ARG A 280 12.39 16.35 -26.89
N PRO A 281 12.31 17.26 -27.87
CA PRO A 281 11.61 18.51 -27.67
C PRO A 281 10.16 18.23 -27.29
N ARG A 282 9.75 18.53 -26.06
CA ARG A 282 8.32 18.46 -25.69
C ARG A 282 7.59 19.61 -26.36
N PRO A 283 6.37 19.39 -26.86
CA PRO A 283 5.57 20.45 -27.44
C PRO A 283 5.17 21.46 -26.35
N GLU A 284 5.07 22.74 -26.73
CA GLU A 284 4.59 23.80 -25.84
C GLU A 284 3.09 23.68 -25.55
N ARG A 285 2.37 22.89 -26.35
CA ARG A 285 0.94 22.63 -26.26
C ARG A 285 0.69 21.14 -26.41
N LEU A 286 -0.22 20.57 -25.62
CA LEU A 286 -0.52 19.13 -25.65
C LEU A 286 -1.97 18.88 -26.04
N GLN A 287 -2.22 17.71 -26.64
CA GLN A 287 -3.58 17.19 -26.79
C GLN A 287 -4.19 16.85 -25.42
N TRP A 288 -5.50 17.06 -25.30
CA TRP A 288 -6.28 16.65 -24.14
C TRP A 288 -7.31 15.60 -24.59
N VAL A 289 -7.19 14.38 -24.05
CA VAL A 289 -7.87 13.18 -24.55
C VAL A 289 -8.90 12.71 -23.54
N PHE A 290 -10.18 12.79 -23.93
CA PHE A 290 -11.33 12.41 -23.14
C PHE A 290 -11.89 11.06 -23.55
N ILE A 291 -12.40 10.33 -22.57
CA ILE A 291 -13.52 9.41 -22.78
C ILE A 291 -14.78 10.08 -22.23
N SER A 292 -15.87 10.11 -22.99
CA SER A 292 -17.10 10.78 -22.55
C SER A 292 -18.35 10.10 -23.12
N ASN A 293 -19.36 9.96 -22.27
CA ASN A 293 -20.72 9.65 -22.68
C ASN A 293 -21.75 10.68 -22.18
N VAL A 294 -21.29 11.78 -21.56
CA VAL A 294 -22.12 12.86 -21.03
C VAL A 294 -21.72 14.19 -21.68
N PRO A 295 -22.27 14.56 -22.85
CA PRO A 295 -21.87 15.77 -23.58
C PRO A 295 -21.97 17.06 -22.75
N GLU A 296 -22.91 17.13 -21.81
CA GLU A 296 -23.08 18.29 -20.94
C GLU A 296 -21.96 18.41 -19.89
N SER A 297 -21.45 17.30 -19.36
CA SER A 297 -20.28 17.29 -18.49
C SER A 297 -19.06 17.78 -19.25
N LEU A 298 -18.80 17.18 -20.42
CA LEU A 298 -17.71 17.55 -21.30
C LEU A 298 -17.76 19.02 -21.73
N ARG A 299 -18.95 19.55 -22.06
CA ARG A 299 -19.14 20.96 -22.43
C ARG A 299 -18.70 21.91 -21.32
N ARG A 300 -19.03 21.61 -20.06
CA ARG A 300 -18.62 22.41 -18.91
C ARG A 300 -17.10 22.34 -18.71
N THR A 301 -16.55 21.14 -18.77
CA THR A 301 -15.11 20.90 -18.62
C THR A 301 -14.28 21.62 -19.69
N ILE A 302 -14.66 21.50 -20.97
CA ILE A 302 -14.00 22.21 -22.08
C ILE A 302 -14.06 23.72 -21.90
N ALA A 303 -15.21 24.28 -21.52
CA ALA A 303 -15.34 25.72 -21.30
C ALA A 303 -14.39 26.22 -20.20
N LEU A 304 -14.19 25.45 -19.13
CA LEU A 304 -13.24 25.77 -18.07
C LEU A 304 -11.78 25.58 -18.49
N LEU A 305 -11.49 24.57 -19.32
CA LEU A 305 -10.15 24.37 -19.87
C LEU A 305 -9.76 25.50 -20.82
N ASP A 306 -10.67 25.95 -21.68
CA ASP A 306 -10.44 27.10 -22.57
C ASP A 306 -10.17 28.41 -21.80
N ASP A 307 -10.79 28.57 -20.64
CA ASP A 307 -10.57 29.72 -19.74
C ASP A 307 -9.25 29.63 -18.97
N ARG A 308 -8.87 28.42 -18.51
CA ARG A 308 -7.83 28.23 -17.49
C ARG A 308 -6.54 27.59 -18.00
N VAL A 309 -6.51 27.11 -19.24
CA VAL A 309 -5.40 26.37 -19.83
C VAL A 309 -5.07 26.90 -21.23
N ASP A 310 -4.13 27.82 -21.31
CA ASP A 310 -3.77 28.50 -22.56
C ASP A 310 -2.96 27.61 -23.54
N TRP A 311 -2.41 26.50 -23.05
CA TRP A 311 -1.56 25.58 -23.80
C TRP A 311 -2.25 24.30 -24.30
N VAL A 312 -3.58 24.17 -24.25
CA VAL A 312 -4.28 23.07 -24.95
C VAL A 312 -3.99 23.14 -26.46
N ALA A 313 -3.54 22.07 -27.12
CA ALA A 313 -3.39 22.03 -28.57
C ALA A 313 -4.75 21.80 -29.27
N GLU A 314 -5.38 20.69 -28.96
CA GLU A 314 -6.72 20.27 -29.40
C GLU A 314 -7.35 19.32 -28.37
N TYR A 315 -8.67 19.14 -28.46
CA TYR A 315 -9.41 18.15 -27.69
C TYR A 315 -9.67 16.91 -28.54
N VAL A 316 -9.29 15.73 -28.06
CA VAL A 316 -9.64 14.45 -28.69
C VAL A 316 -10.68 13.76 -27.83
N VAL A 317 -11.87 13.52 -28.36
CA VAL A 317 -13.00 12.98 -27.59
C VAL A 317 -13.38 11.62 -28.13
N ILE A 318 -13.24 10.59 -27.30
CA ILE A 318 -13.67 9.22 -27.57
C ILE A 318 -15.06 9.02 -26.97
N ALA A 319 -16.04 8.69 -27.82
CA ALA A 319 -17.44 8.58 -27.41
C ALA A 319 -18.25 7.69 -28.37
N PRO A 320 -19.46 7.25 -27.97
CA PRO A 320 -20.42 6.62 -28.88
C PRO A 320 -20.69 7.45 -30.13
N GLU A 321 -20.73 6.80 -31.30
CA GLU A 321 -21.00 7.48 -32.59
C GLU A 321 -22.31 8.30 -32.57
N SER A 322 -23.30 7.84 -31.80
CA SER A 322 -24.58 8.52 -31.61
C SER A 322 -24.44 9.92 -30.98
N LEU A 323 -23.35 10.20 -30.27
CA LEU A 323 -23.08 11.49 -29.62
C LEU A 323 -22.23 12.43 -30.49
N ARG A 324 -21.76 12.01 -31.68
CA ARG A 324 -20.88 12.82 -32.55
C ARG A 324 -21.40 14.23 -32.77
N ALA A 325 -22.67 14.35 -33.18
CA ALA A 325 -23.25 15.65 -33.49
C ALA A 325 -23.33 16.56 -32.26
N ALA A 326 -23.65 16.01 -31.09
CA ALA A 326 -23.71 16.76 -29.83
C ALA A 326 -22.33 17.22 -29.38
N ILE A 327 -21.31 16.35 -29.47
CA ILE A 327 -19.93 16.64 -29.07
C ILE A 327 -19.29 17.67 -30.01
N LEU A 328 -19.45 17.52 -31.33
CA LEU A 328 -18.90 18.49 -32.30
C LEU A 328 -19.63 19.85 -32.27
N ALA A 329 -20.80 19.93 -31.64
CA ALA A 329 -21.52 21.18 -31.42
C ALA A 329 -21.11 21.91 -30.13
N ILE A 330 -20.25 21.31 -29.30
CA ILE A 330 -19.74 21.96 -28.08
C ILE A 330 -18.95 23.22 -28.49
N PRO A 331 -19.29 24.40 -27.96
CA PRO A 331 -18.47 25.59 -28.15
C PRO A 331 -17.11 25.38 -27.48
N ALA A 332 -16.04 25.47 -28.27
CA ALA A 332 -14.67 25.34 -27.80
C ALA A 332 -13.77 26.41 -28.42
N GLY A 333 -12.81 26.89 -27.65
CA GLY A 333 -11.72 27.76 -28.10
C GLY A 333 -10.61 27.01 -28.85
N ARG A 334 -10.72 25.68 -28.92
CA ARG A 334 -9.78 24.76 -29.56
C ARG A 334 -10.55 23.71 -30.38
N ASP A 335 -9.88 23.10 -31.35
CA ASP A 335 -10.50 22.09 -32.21
C ASP A 335 -10.90 20.85 -31.40
N ILE A 336 -12.10 20.32 -31.69
CA ILE A 336 -12.57 19.04 -31.16
C ILE A 336 -12.47 17.98 -32.25
N ARG A 337 -11.60 17.00 -32.04
CA ARG A 337 -11.49 15.79 -32.84
C ARG A 337 -12.31 14.66 -32.21
N PHE A 338 -13.37 14.24 -32.87
CA PHE A 338 -14.19 13.11 -32.43
C PHE A 338 -13.62 11.77 -32.91
N VAL A 339 -13.58 10.78 -32.01
CA VAL A 339 -13.23 9.38 -32.30
C VAL A 339 -14.39 8.48 -31.83
N ALA A 340 -14.95 7.69 -32.74
CA ALA A 340 -16.04 6.77 -32.44
C ALA A 340 -15.52 5.57 -31.63
N GLU A 341 -16.14 5.26 -30.49
CA GLU A 341 -15.79 4.07 -29.71
C GLU A 341 -16.03 2.78 -30.51
N GLU A 342 -17.03 2.75 -31.39
CA GLU A 342 -17.34 1.58 -32.22
C GLU A 342 -16.19 1.29 -33.21
N GLY A 343 -15.60 2.34 -33.79
CA GLY A 343 -14.44 2.20 -34.67
C GLY A 343 -13.18 1.83 -33.90
N LEU A 344 -13.03 2.34 -32.68
CA LEU A 344 -11.89 2.07 -31.80
C LEU A 344 -11.87 0.63 -31.28
N LEU A 345 -13.03 0.11 -30.89
CA LEU A 345 -13.18 -1.21 -30.27
C LEU A 345 -13.35 -2.34 -31.29
N GLY A 346 -13.93 -2.05 -32.46
CA GLY A 346 -14.11 -3.02 -33.54
C GLY A 346 -14.88 -4.27 -33.08
N ASP A 347 -14.24 -5.43 -33.17
CA ASP A 347 -14.80 -6.73 -32.79
C ASP A 347 -15.07 -6.87 -31.28
N ARG A 348 -14.41 -6.07 -30.44
CA ARG A 348 -14.61 -6.05 -28.98
C ARG A 348 -15.81 -5.23 -28.52
N LEU A 349 -16.55 -4.59 -29.42
CA LEU A 349 -17.71 -3.76 -29.06
C LEU A 349 -18.81 -4.55 -28.34
N ALA A 350 -19.02 -5.82 -28.69
CA ALA A 350 -20.00 -6.68 -28.03
C ALA A 350 -19.62 -6.97 -26.56
N GLU A 351 -18.35 -7.30 -26.32
CA GLU A 351 -17.79 -7.47 -24.97
C GLU A 351 -17.93 -6.16 -24.16
N PHE A 352 -17.56 -5.03 -24.78
CA PHE A 352 -17.61 -3.71 -24.16
C PHE A 352 -19.01 -3.36 -23.64
N ARG A 353 -20.07 -3.61 -24.42
CA ARG A 353 -21.44 -3.27 -24.01
C ARG A 353 -21.88 -3.98 -22.72
N GLY A 354 -21.46 -5.24 -22.54
CA GLY A 354 -21.76 -6.04 -21.36
C GLY A 354 -20.79 -5.86 -20.19
N ALA A 355 -19.73 -5.07 -20.36
CA ALA A 355 -18.70 -4.87 -19.36
C ALA A 355 -19.11 -3.89 -18.23
N SER A 356 -18.49 -4.05 -17.06
CA SER A 356 -18.52 -3.09 -15.96
C SER A 356 -17.99 -1.72 -16.37
N HIS A 357 -18.30 -0.68 -15.59
CA HIS A 357 -17.80 0.67 -15.86
C HIS A 357 -16.26 0.71 -15.91
N THR A 358 -15.57 0.13 -14.91
CA THR A 358 -14.10 0.10 -14.89
C THR A 358 -13.51 -0.69 -16.06
N ARG A 359 -14.11 -1.82 -16.45
CA ARG A 359 -13.65 -2.59 -17.61
C ARG A 359 -13.89 -1.84 -18.93
N LYS A 360 -14.98 -1.07 -19.05
CA LYS A 360 -15.23 -0.19 -20.20
C LYS A 360 -14.12 0.86 -20.32
N ASN A 361 -13.77 1.51 -19.22
CA ASN A 361 -12.69 2.51 -19.18
C ASN A 361 -11.36 1.89 -19.62
N TRP A 362 -10.99 0.74 -19.06
CA TRP A 362 -9.80 -0.02 -19.49
C TRP A 362 -9.82 -0.33 -20.99
N MET A 363 -10.93 -0.87 -21.52
CA MET A 363 -11.04 -1.27 -22.92
C MET A 363 -10.91 -0.11 -23.90
N LEU A 364 -11.45 1.08 -23.57
CA LEU A 364 -11.29 2.28 -24.39
C LEU A 364 -9.87 2.82 -24.30
N ARG A 365 -9.36 3.00 -23.08
CA ARG A 365 -8.06 3.61 -22.84
C ARG A 365 -6.90 2.76 -23.37
N SER A 366 -7.00 1.43 -23.28
CA SER A 366 -5.99 0.53 -23.81
C SER A 366 -5.85 0.59 -25.34
N ARG A 367 -6.85 1.13 -26.05
CA ARG A 367 -6.79 1.35 -27.50
C ARG A 367 -6.25 2.72 -27.89
N ILE A 368 -6.17 3.68 -26.97
CA ILE A 368 -5.66 5.04 -27.24
C ILE A 368 -4.27 5.01 -27.90
N PRO A 369 -3.28 4.22 -27.45
CA PRO A 369 -1.94 4.22 -28.07
C PRO A 369 -1.91 3.80 -29.55
N SER A 370 -2.94 3.09 -30.01
CA SER A 370 -3.05 2.63 -31.40
C SER A 370 -3.65 3.67 -32.34
N LEU A 371 -4.23 4.75 -31.81
CA LEU A 371 -4.85 5.79 -32.59
C LEU A 371 -3.78 6.65 -33.29
N PRO A 372 -3.81 6.77 -34.64
CA PRO A 372 -2.90 7.65 -35.37
C PRO A 372 -3.08 9.13 -35.02
N ALA A 373 -4.25 9.49 -34.50
CA ALA A 373 -4.64 10.85 -34.14
C ALA A 373 -4.06 11.32 -32.79
N ILE A 374 -3.38 10.44 -32.04
CA ILE A 374 -2.85 10.72 -30.71
C ILE A 374 -1.35 11.00 -30.81
N ASP A 375 -0.95 12.14 -30.27
CA ASP A 375 0.44 12.58 -30.18
C ASP A 375 1.26 11.66 -29.28
N ASP A 376 2.59 11.77 -29.38
CA ASP A 376 3.51 11.00 -28.53
C ASP A 376 3.32 11.29 -27.04
N GLU A 377 2.83 12.49 -26.72
CA GLU A 377 2.54 12.96 -25.38
C GLU A 377 1.22 13.71 -25.35
N PHE A 378 0.37 13.38 -24.40
CA PHE A 378 -0.96 13.96 -24.27
C PHE A 378 -1.42 13.94 -22.81
N ILE A 379 -2.41 14.76 -22.48
CA ILE A 379 -3.11 14.72 -21.19
C ILE A 379 -4.31 13.78 -21.33
N MET A 380 -4.42 12.79 -20.46
CA MET A 380 -5.59 11.91 -20.37
C MET A 380 -6.43 12.29 -19.16
N LEU A 381 -7.76 12.37 -19.34
CA LEU A 381 -8.69 12.75 -18.29
C LEU A 381 -10.12 12.22 -18.53
N ASP A 382 -10.95 12.31 -17.50
CA ASP A 382 -12.40 12.10 -17.55
C ASP A 382 -13.14 13.41 -17.91
N ASP A 383 -14.41 13.29 -18.33
CA ASP A 383 -15.21 14.43 -18.78
C ASP A 383 -15.79 15.29 -17.63
N ASP A 384 -15.65 14.84 -16.39
CA ASP A 384 -16.05 15.52 -15.16
C ASP A 384 -14.88 16.15 -14.40
N ASN A 385 -13.64 16.03 -14.90
CA ASN A 385 -12.49 16.64 -14.25
C ASN A 385 -12.29 18.10 -14.69
N GLN A 386 -12.63 19.03 -13.79
CA GLN A 386 -12.67 20.45 -14.08
C GLN A 386 -11.47 21.18 -13.46
N PRO A 387 -10.74 22.04 -14.19
CA PRO A 387 -9.70 22.87 -13.58
C PRO A 387 -10.35 23.87 -12.62
N VAL A 388 -9.79 24.06 -11.41
CA VAL A 388 -10.31 25.02 -10.41
C VAL A 388 -9.49 26.32 -10.30
N ALA A 389 -8.35 26.35 -10.99
CA ALA A 389 -7.43 27.48 -11.07
C ALA A 389 -6.73 27.44 -12.45
N PRO A 390 -5.98 28.50 -12.84
CA PRO A 390 -5.11 28.43 -14.01
C PRO A 390 -4.13 27.26 -13.90
N ILE A 391 -4.00 26.48 -14.99
CA ILE A 391 -3.16 25.28 -15.04
C ILE A 391 -1.96 25.57 -15.93
N ALA A 392 -0.78 25.61 -15.33
CA ALA A 392 0.47 25.66 -16.07
C ALA A 392 0.94 24.23 -16.43
N LEU A 393 1.80 24.14 -17.43
CA LEU A 393 2.38 22.86 -17.87
C LEU A 393 3.21 22.18 -16.77
N ASP A 394 3.72 22.96 -15.80
CA ASP A 394 4.52 22.48 -14.67
C ASP A 394 3.71 21.62 -13.66
N VAL A 395 2.38 21.61 -13.78
CA VAL A 395 1.51 20.68 -13.05
C VAL A 395 1.76 19.24 -13.52
N PHE A 396 2.17 19.06 -14.78
CA PHE A 396 2.38 17.75 -15.40
C PHE A 396 3.85 17.41 -15.60
N LEU A 397 4.71 18.42 -15.65
CA LEU A 397 6.15 18.28 -15.86
C LEU A 397 6.92 18.98 -14.74
N ASP A 398 7.95 18.35 -14.21
CA ASP A 398 8.87 19.04 -13.30
C ASP A 398 9.87 19.94 -14.07
N PRO A 399 10.70 20.75 -13.38
CA PRO A 399 11.71 21.58 -14.04
C PRO A 399 12.71 20.80 -14.90
N ASP A 400 12.96 19.53 -14.58
CA ASP A 400 13.82 18.61 -15.34
C ASP A 400 13.04 17.88 -16.46
N ARG A 401 11.78 18.25 -16.68
CA ARG A 401 10.84 17.70 -17.69
C ARG A 401 10.51 16.22 -17.48
N ARG A 402 10.57 15.75 -16.23
CA ARG A 402 10.03 14.45 -15.80
C ARG A 402 8.52 14.56 -15.65
N TYR A 403 7.81 13.48 -15.95
CA TYR A 403 6.37 13.36 -15.79
C TYR A 403 6.02 13.36 -14.30
N ARG A 404 5.16 14.28 -13.89
CA ARG A 404 4.57 14.24 -12.55
C ARG A 404 3.47 13.20 -12.53
N ALA A 405 3.73 12.10 -11.82
CA ALA A 405 2.79 11.02 -11.61
C ALA A 405 2.06 11.24 -10.28
N HIS A 406 0.77 11.54 -10.36
CA HIS A 406 -0.06 11.93 -9.23
C HIS A 406 -0.72 10.71 -8.58
N TYR A 407 -0.25 10.34 -7.39
CA TYR A 407 -0.83 9.25 -6.60
C TYR A 407 -1.65 9.77 -5.42
N PHE A 408 -2.62 8.97 -4.99
CA PHE A 408 -3.50 9.30 -3.86
C PHE A 408 -3.49 8.25 -2.74
N TYR A 409 -2.95 7.06 -3.00
CA TYR A 409 -2.98 5.95 -2.06
C TYR A 409 -1.85 4.95 -2.31
N GLU A 410 -1.59 4.06 -1.36
CA GLU A 410 -0.79 2.85 -1.54
C GLU A 410 -1.74 1.65 -1.76
N LEU A 411 -1.65 0.98 -2.91
CA LEU A 411 -2.55 -0.14 -3.28
C LEU A 411 -2.58 -1.23 -2.20
N SER A 412 -1.45 -1.50 -1.54
CA SER A 412 -1.32 -2.52 -0.48
C SER A 412 -2.18 -2.20 0.76
N ARG A 413 -2.59 -0.94 0.91
CA ARG A 413 -3.37 -0.43 2.04
C ARG A 413 -4.84 -0.21 1.69
N TRP A 414 -5.25 -0.42 0.44
CA TRP A 414 -6.63 -0.18 0.01
C TRP A 414 -7.60 -1.17 0.70
N PRO A 415 -8.48 -0.71 1.60
CA PRO A 415 -9.27 -1.62 2.43
C PRO A 415 -10.66 -1.91 1.85
N HIS A 416 -11.05 -1.24 0.77
CA HIS A 416 -12.39 -1.35 0.17
C HIS A 416 -12.45 -2.47 -0.86
N ARG A 417 -13.63 -3.10 -1.01
CA ARG A 417 -13.84 -4.31 -1.84
C ARG A 417 -15.21 -4.37 -2.53
N VAL A 418 -15.99 -3.30 -2.45
CA VAL A 418 -17.43 -3.35 -2.79
C VAL A 418 -17.67 -2.99 -4.25
N THR A 419 -16.92 -2.03 -4.77
CA THR A 419 -17.15 -1.45 -6.10
C THR A 419 -16.28 -2.10 -7.18
N ASP A 420 -16.66 -1.94 -8.44
CA ASP A 420 -15.86 -2.39 -9.58
C ASP A 420 -14.47 -1.73 -9.61
N PHE A 421 -14.38 -0.51 -9.08
CA PHE A 421 -13.14 0.22 -8.89
C PHE A 421 -12.24 -0.44 -7.85
N ASP A 422 -12.79 -0.84 -6.69
CA ASP A 422 -12.03 -1.56 -5.66
C ASP A 422 -11.40 -2.84 -6.20
N ARG A 423 -12.17 -3.60 -6.99
CA ARG A 423 -11.69 -4.85 -7.60
C ARG A 423 -10.57 -4.61 -8.59
N ALA A 424 -10.65 -3.53 -9.36
CA ALA A 424 -9.60 -3.14 -10.28
C ALA A 424 -8.31 -2.74 -9.56
N LEU A 425 -8.40 -2.05 -8.43
CA LEU A 425 -7.24 -1.74 -7.58
C LEU A 425 -6.61 -3.01 -7.00
N HIS A 426 -7.41 -3.95 -6.47
CA HIS A 426 -6.90 -5.23 -5.96
C HIS A 426 -6.28 -6.11 -7.05
N THR A 427 -6.88 -6.15 -8.24
CA THR A 427 -6.32 -6.88 -9.39
C THR A 427 -5.00 -6.25 -9.82
N SER A 428 -4.93 -4.92 -9.86
CA SER A 428 -3.70 -4.19 -10.17
C SER A 428 -2.61 -4.43 -9.12
N LEU A 429 -2.97 -4.46 -7.84
CA LEU A 429 -2.06 -4.81 -6.74
C LEU A 429 -1.42 -6.18 -6.94
N VAL A 430 -2.23 -7.21 -7.21
CA VAL A 430 -1.73 -8.58 -7.45
C VAL A 430 -0.79 -8.61 -8.65
N LEU A 431 -1.18 -7.98 -9.75
CA LEU A 431 -0.40 -7.93 -10.98
C LEU A 431 0.95 -7.24 -10.80
N LEU A 432 0.97 -6.06 -10.17
CA LEU A 432 2.17 -5.25 -9.95
C LEU A 432 3.12 -5.91 -8.94
N ARG A 433 2.58 -6.44 -7.83
CA ARG A 433 3.37 -7.14 -6.82
C ARG A 433 4.06 -8.38 -7.38
N ALA A 434 3.37 -9.16 -8.21
CA ALA A 434 3.94 -10.35 -8.86
C ALA A 434 5.14 -10.02 -9.78
N ARG A 435 5.39 -8.74 -10.06
CA ARG A 435 6.53 -8.26 -10.86
C ARG A 435 7.50 -7.37 -10.09
N GLY A 436 7.34 -7.26 -8.77
CA GLY A 436 8.16 -6.39 -7.93
C GLY A 436 8.10 -4.93 -8.38
N MET A 437 6.97 -4.51 -8.95
CA MET A 437 6.74 -3.11 -9.33
C MET A 437 6.25 -2.32 -8.11
N GLU A 438 6.38 -1.00 -8.21
CA GLU A 438 5.79 -0.08 -7.23
C GLU A 438 4.27 -0.30 -7.08
N LEU A 439 3.74 -0.01 -5.90
CA LEU A 439 2.36 -0.31 -5.51
C LEU A 439 1.56 0.96 -5.16
N LEU A 440 1.76 2.06 -5.90
CA LEU A 440 0.99 3.28 -5.69
C LEU A 440 -0.30 3.31 -6.52
N ALA A 441 -1.35 3.91 -5.99
CA ALA A 441 -2.62 4.12 -6.67
C ALA A 441 -2.65 5.52 -7.31
N TYR A 442 -2.75 5.56 -8.63
CA TYR A 442 -2.71 6.82 -9.41
C TYR A 442 -4.11 7.31 -9.85
N ALA A 443 -5.14 6.51 -9.63
CA ALA A 443 -6.53 6.70 -10.04
C ALA A 443 -7.32 7.79 -9.28
N SER A 444 -6.75 8.96 -9.05
CA SER A 444 -7.47 10.07 -8.38
C SER A 444 -8.44 10.82 -9.30
N HIS A 445 -8.62 10.34 -10.53
CA HIS A 445 -9.29 11.01 -11.65
C HIS A 445 -8.67 12.37 -12.04
N GLN A 446 -7.55 12.77 -11.41
CA GLN A 446 -6.77 13.95 -11.81
C GLN A 446 -6.19 13.77 -13.22
N PRO A 447 -6.28 14.74 -14.14
CA PRO A 447 -5.64 14.64 -15.45
C PRO A 447 -4.16 14.32 -15.29
N GLN A 448 -3.63 13.43 -16.10
CA GLN A 448 -2.20 13.10 -16.08
C GLN A 448 -1.61 13.06 -17.48
N ILE A 449 -0.33 13.38 -17.58
CA ILE A 449 0.43 13.29 -18.82
C ILE A 449 0.81 11.84 -19.11
N ILE A 450 0.58 11.43 -20.35
CA ILE A 450 0.82 10.08 -20.84
C ILE A 450 1.82 10.15 -21.98
N ASN A 451 2.87 9.34 -21.90
CA ASN A 451 3.71 9.01 -23.04
C ASN A 451 3.10 7.82 -23.79
N ARG A 452 2.69 8.05 -25.04
CA ARG A 452 2.02 7.06 -25.89
C ARG A 452 2.79 5.74 -26.03
N GLY A 453 4.11 5.81 -26.21
CA GLY A 453 4.96 4.64 -26.38
C GLY A 453 5.03 3.80 -25.11
N VAL A 454 5.31 4.43 -23.97
CA VAL A 454 5.32 3.73 -22.66
C VAL A 454 3.92 3.21 -22.31
N PHE A 455 2.86 3.94 -22.68
CA PHE A 455 1.50 3.49 -22.42
C PHE A 455 1.13 2.25 -23.24
N ALA A 456 1.57 2.16 -24.50
CA ALA A 456 1.44 0.94 -25.30
C ALA A 456 2.14 -0.26 -24.63
N GLU A 457 3.33 -0.07 -24.06
CA GLU A 457 4.01 -1.13 -23.28
C GLU A 457 3.23 -1.54 -22.04
N ALA A 458 2.61 -0.58 -21.34
CA ALA A 458 1.78 -0.86 -20.17
C ALA A 458 0.50 -1.62 -20.53
N VAL A 459 -0.13 -1.28 -21.65
CA VAL A 459 -1.26 -2.03 -22.21
C VAL A 459 -0.86 -3.46 -22.53
N GLU A 460 0.23 -3.64 -23.25
CA GLU A 460 0.72 -4.96 -23.63
C GLU A 460 1.09 -5.79 -22.38
N PHE A 461 1.69 -5.15 -21.37
CA PHE A 461 1.93 -5.79 -20.08
C PHE A 461 0.64 -6.25 -19.42
N ALA A 462 -0.38 -5.40 -19.30
CA ALA A 462 -1.65 -5.78 -18.69
C ALA A 462 -2.37 -6.88 -19.46
N GLU A 463 -2.50 -6.76 -20.78
CA GLU A 463 -3.21 -7.74 -21.62
C GLU A 463 -2.61 -9.13 -21.52
N ARG A 464 -1.28 -9.24 -21.36
CA ARG A 464 -0.59 -10.53 -21.21
C ARG A 464 -0.74 -11.17 -19.83
N ASN A 465 -1.09 -10.40 -18.79
CA ASN A 465 -0.90 -10.83 -17.40
C ASN A 465 -2.14 -10.66 -16.50
N ALA A 466 -3.15 -9.90 -16.91
CA ALA A 466 -4.34 -9.66 -16.09
C ALA A 466 -5.42 -10.75 -16.23
N ASP A 467 -5.23 -11.75 -17.10
CA ASP A 467 -6.17 -12.86 -17.36
C ASP A 467 -7.64 -12.41 -17.61
N GLY A 468 -7.82 -11.22 -18.20
CA GLY A 468 -9.13 -10.63 -18.48
C GLY A 468 -9.84 -10.00 -17.27
N GLY A 469 -9.17 -9.90 -16.12
CA GLY A 469 -9.62 -9.13 -14.95
C GLY A 469 -9.68 -7.63 -15.23
N ALA A 470 -10.59 -6.92 -14.55
CA ALA A 470 -10.59 -5.46 -14.57
C ALA A 470 -9.34 -4.96 -13.84
N ILE A 471 -8.67 -3.97 -14.41
CA ILE A 471 -7.50 -3.32 -13.81
C ILE A 471 -7.70 -1.82 -13.82
N GLU A 472 -6.89 -1.12 -13.04
CA GLU A 472 -6.88 0.33 -13.01
C GLU A 472 -5.70 0.82 -13.87
N GLU A 473 -6.03 1.34 -15.04
CA GLU A 473 -5.11 1.73 -16.11
C GLU A 473 -3.98 2.66 -15.67
N TRP A 474 -4.26 3.65 -14.81
CA TRP A 474 -3.29 4.68 -14.46
C TRP A 474 -2.25 4.09 -13.52
N SER A 475 -2.67 3.27 -12.56
CA SER A 475 -1.76 2.56 -11.67
C SER A 475 -0.91 1.56 -12.43
N ILE A 476 -1.45 0.86 -13.44
CA ILE A 476 -0.61 0.01 -14.29
C ILE A 476 0.43 0.85 -15.04
N TYR A 477 0.00 1.94 -15.68
CA TYR A 477 0.89 2.80 -16.45
C TYR A 477 2.00 3.43 -15.60
N PHE A 478 1.64 4.11 -14.51
CA PHE A 478 2.59 4.89 -13.72
C PHE A 478 3.50 4.02 -12.86
N ASN A 479 3.05 2.89 -12.32
CA ASN A 479 3.95 1.97 -11.63
C ASN A 479 4.92 1.29 -12.61
N LEU A 480 4.49 0.98 -13.84
CA LEU A 480 5.41 0.50 -14.87
C LEU A 480 6.42 1.58 -15.29
N LEU A 481 5.96 2.82 -15.49
CA LEU A 481 6.81 3.97 -15.79
C LEU A 481 7.85 4.19 -14.69
N ALA A 482 7.44 4.20 -13.42
CA ALA A 482 8.34 4.36 -12.29
C ALA A 482 9.35 3.22 -12.15
N SER A 483 8.91 1.98 -12.39
CA SER A 483 9.77 0.81 -12.24
C SER A 483 10.77 0.66 -13.39
N ARG A 484 10.38 1.01 -14.63
CA ARG A 484 11.18 0.77 -15.85
C ARG A 484 11.88 1.99 -16.41
N TYR A 485 11.36 3.18 -16.11
CA TYR A 485 11.84 4.46 -16.58
C TYR A 485 11.95 5.47 -15.44
N PRO A 486 12.63 5.16 -14.33
CA PRO A 486 12.64 6.00 -13.12
C PRO A 486 13.18 7.41 -13.36
N THR A 487 14.03 7.60 -14.38
CA THR A 487 14.55 8.93 -14.75
C THR A 487 13.55 9.81 -15.49
N LEU A 488 12.39 9.27 -15.88
CA LEU A 488 11.33 10.00 -16.60
C LEU A 488 10.20 10.46 -15.69
N VAL A 489 10.16 10.04 -14.42
CA VAL A 489 9.02 10.29 -13.55
C VAL A 489 9.41 10.97 -12.25
N ASP A 490 8.50 11.79 -11.75
CA ASP A 490 8.49 12.38 -10.43
C ASP A 490 7.17 12.03 -9.75
N LYS A 491 7.22 11.37 -8.60
CA LYS A 491 6.01 10.94 -7.89
C LYS A 491 5.55 12.06 -6.97
N THR A 492 4.31 12.51 -7.16
CA THR A 492 3.73 13.62 -6.40
C THR A 492 2.36 13.24 -5.90
N LEU A 493 1.93 13.85 -4.80
CA LEU A 493 0.55 13.73 -4.36
C LEU A 493 -0.39 14.37 -5.40
N TYR A 494 -1.57 13.78 -5.52
CA TYR A 494 -2.68 14.34 -6.28
C TYR A 494 -3.14 15.69 -5.71
N ARG A 495 -3.77 16.48 -6.58
CA ARG A 495 -4.20 17.87 -6.37
C ARG A 495 -5.63 18.09 -6.85
N SER A 496 -6.46 17.07 -6.70
CA SER A 496 -7.88 17.11 -7.09
C SER A 496 -8.79 17.12 -5.87
N LEU A 497 -9.78 18.00 -5.90
CA LEU A 497 -10.94 17.96 -5.00
C LEU A 497 -11.87 16.81 -5.41
N GLY A 498 -12.66 16.29 -4.46
CA GLY A 498 -13.67 15.27 -4.74
C GLY A 498 -13.09 13.87 -4.88
N TRP A 499 -11.96 13.57 -4.23
CA TRP A 499 -11.43 12.22 -4.16
C TRP A 499 -10.93 11.89 -2.75
N PRO A 500 -11.80 11.42 -1.84
CA PRO A 500 -13.17 10.94 -2.07
C PRO A 500 -14.19 12.03 -2.45
N GLN A 501 -15.29 11.63 -3.10
CA GLN A 501 -16.44 12.51 -3.40
C GLN A 501 -16.94 13.24 -2.14
N THR A 502 -17.00 12.54 -1.01
CA THR A 502 -17.28 13.14 0.30
C THR A 502 -16.27 12.61 1.32
N PRO A 503 -15.86 13.39 2.33
CA PRO A 503 -15.01 12.88 3.42
C PRO A 503 -15.64 11.69 4.16
N ALA A 504 -16.96 11.54 4.06
CA ALA A 504 -17.72 10.43 4.62
C ALA A 504 -17.64 9.13 3.81
N ALA A 505 -17.10 9.12 2.58
CA ALA A 505 -17.06 7.90 1.77
C ALA A 505 -15.96 6.93 2.23
N TRP A 506 -14.73 7.43 2.34
CA TRP A 506 -13.55 6.68 2.80
C TRP A 506 -12.47 7.62 3.33
N ALA A 507 -11.57 7.10 4.17
CA ALA A 507 -10.49 7.91 4.73
C ALA A 507 -9.39 8.18 3.70
N ALA A 508 -9.16 9.44 3.35
CA ALA A 508 -8.02 9.80 2.51
C ALA A 508 -6.70 9.48 3.23
N ALA A 509 -5.83 8.68 2.61
CA ALA A 509 -4.47 8.44 3.11
C ALA A 509 -3.63 9.71 3.03
N HIS A 510 -3.87 10.53 2.01
CA HIS A 510 -3.21 11.80 1.79
C HIS A 510 -4.27 12.86 1.49
N PRO A 511 -4.42 13.90 2.32
CA PRO A 511 -5.25 15.05 1.95
C PRO A 511 -4.58 15.82 0.80
N PRO A 512 -5.32 16.24 -0.24
CA PRO A 512 -4.73 16.98 -1.34
C PRO A 512 -4.37 18.39 -0.87
N ALA A 513 -3.26 18.91 -1.38
CA ALA A 513 -2.83 20.29 -1.18
C ALA A 513 -2.64 20.97 -2.55
N ASP A 514 -2.72 22.30 -2.59
CA ASP A 514 -2.56 23.09 -3.83
C ASP A 514 -3.49 22.62 -4.96
N LEU A 515 -4.81 22.64 -4.70
CA LEU A 515 -5.81 22.14 -5.65
C LEU A 515 -5.67 22.77 -7.03
N ARG A 516 -5.64 21.92 -8.05
CA ARG A 516 -5.62 22.29 -9.47
C ARG A 516 -6.87 21.85 -10.20
N PHE A 517 -7.47 20.75 -9.78
CA PHE A 517 -8.65 20.18 -10.40
C PHE A 517 -9.73 19.85 -9.36
N GLU A 518 -10.95 19.60 -9.83
CA GLU A 518 -12.02 18.95 -9.09
C GLU A 518 -12.62 17.83 -9.93
N ASN A 519 -12.90 16.70 -9.29
CA ASN A 519 -13.79 15.69 -9.85
C ASN A 519 -15.22 16.18 -9.58
N TYR A 520 -15.91 16.63 -10.63
CA TYR A 520 -17.22 17.24 -10.49
C TYR A 520 -18.30 16.19 -10.30
N TYR A 521 -18.95 16.20 -9.14
CA TYR A 521 -20.14 15.41 -8.86
C TYR A 521 -21.35 16.33 -8.72
N PRO A 522 -22.39 16.21 -9.56
CA PRO A 522 -23.62 17.03 -9.42
C PRO A 522 -24.19 17.01 -8.00
N GLU A 523 -24.14 15.88 -7.32
CA GLU A 523 -24.64 15.68 -5.95
C GLU A 523 -23.90 16.52 -4.91
N SER A 524 -22.70 17.00 -5.22
CA SER A 524 -21.97 17.92 -4.34
C SER A 524 -22.52 19.35 -4.39
N TYR A 525 -23.29 19.69 -5.43
CA TYR A 525 -23.76 21.05 -5.71
C TYR A 525 -25.29 21.19 -5.75
N GLU A 526 -26.01 20.08 -5.85
CA GLU A 526 -27.46 20.05 -6.07
C GLU A 526 -28.19 19.30 -4.94
N GLY A 527 -29.37 19.79 -4.58
CA GLY A 527 -30.25 19.17 -3.59
C GLY A 527 -29.99 19.56 -2.13
N ASP A 528 -30.76 18.97 -1.23
CA ASP A 528 -30.73 19.29 0.22
C ASP A 528 -29.43 18.87 0.92
N THR A 529 -28.61 18.06 0.24
CA THR A 529 -27.31 17.57 0.71
C THR A 529 -26.13 18.21 0.00
N ALA A 530 -26.36 19.29 -0.77
CA ALA A 530 -25.29 20.01 -1.45
C ALA A 530 -24.23 20.46 -0.43
N LEU A 531 -22.98 20.09 -0.70
CA LEU A 531 -21.83 20.40 0.16
C LEU A 531 -21.13 21.68 -0.29
N LEU A 532 -21.27 22.04 -1.57
CA LEU A 532 -20.55 23.10 -2.25
C LEU A 532 -21.52 23.97 -3.06
N ASP A 533 -21.12 25.21 -3.31
CA ASP A 533 -21.81 26.11 -4.23
C ASP A 533 -20.96 26.30 -5.50
N PRO A 534 -21.53 26.21 -6.72
CA PRO A 534 -20.79 26.39 -7.97
C PRO A 534 -20.04 27.73 -8.10
N SER A 535 -20.48 28.76 -7.37
CA SER A 535 -19.85 30.09 -7.35
C SER A 535 -18.63 30.19 -6.43
N MET A 536 -18.38 29.19 -5.58
CA MET A 536 -17.22 29.17 -4.69
C MET A 536 -15.91 29.11 -5.47
N SER A 537 -14.93 29.91 -5.04
CA SER A 537 -13.54 29.75 -5.45
C SER A 537 -12.97 28.40 -4.96
N ALA A 538 -11.87 27.94 -5.58
CA ALA A 538 -11.18 26.72 -5.15
C ALA A 538 -10.84 26.71 -3.65
N ALA A 539 -10.38 27.85 -3.12
CA ALA A 539 -10.06 28.00 -1.71
C ALA A 539 -11.29 27.95 -0.79
N GLU A 540 -12.45 28.43 -1.26
CA GLU A 540 -13.71 28.32 -0.51
C GLU A 540 -14.23 26.88 -0.51
N LYS A 541 -14.16 26.19 -1.64
CA LYS A 541 -14.52 24.77 -1.73
C LYS A 541 -13.64 23.91 -0.83
N GLN A 542 -12.33 24.14 -0.84
CA GLN A 542 -11.38 23.45 0.05
C GLN A 542 -11.75 23.68 1.53
N ARG A 543 -11.97 24.93 1.94
CA ARG A 543 -12.38 25.23 3.33
C ARG A 543 -13.70 24.59 3.71
N ALA A 544 -14.66 24.51 2.79
CA ALA A 544 -15.93 23.85 3.03
C ALA A 544 -15.75 22.34 3.25
N LEU A 545 -14.93 21.67 2.41
CA LEU A 545 -14.63 20.26 2.61
C LEU A 545 -13.80 20.00 3.87
N GLU A 546 -12.81 20.84 4.17
CA GLU A 546 -12.04 20.76 5.42
C GLU A 546 -12.95 20.88 6.65
N ALA A 547 -13.98 21.74 6.61
CA ALA A 547 -14.96 21.86 7.68
C ALA A 547 -15.82 20.59 7.83
N ILE A 548 -16.13 19.90 6.73
CA ILE A 548 -16.84 18.61 6.73
C ILE A 548 -15.93 17.47 7.20
N GLU A 549 -14.63 17.50 6.85
CA GLU A 549 -13.64 16.50 7.25
C GLU A 549 -13.19 16.69 8.71
N ALA A 550 -13.25 17.90 9.26
CA ALA A 550 -12.72 18.21 10.59
C ALA A 550 -13.19 17.25 11.70
N PRO A 551 -14.47 16.85 11.79
CA PRO A 551 -14.91 15.81 12.72
C PRO A 551 -14.21 14.45 12.53
N TYR A 552 -13.97 14.02 11.29
CA TYR A 552 -13.28 12.78 10.96
C TYR A 552 -11.79 12.86 11.31
N ALA A 553 -11.15 13.98 11.00
CA ALA A 553 -9.78 14.27 11.41
C ALA A 553 -9.63 14.24 12.93
N GLU A 554 -10.62 14.77 13.66
CA GLU A 554 -10.64 14.74 15.13
C GLU A 554 -10.80 13.32 15.69
N SER A 555 -11.72 12.50 15.14
CA SER A 555 -11.83 11.08 15.50
C SER A 555 -10.51 10.34 15.27
N ARG A 556 -9.82 10.61 14.15
CA ARG A 556 -8.53 10.01 13.82
C ARG A 556 -7.44 10.44 14.80
N ARG A 557 -7.34 11.74 15.10
CA ARG A 557 -6.38 12.30 16.07
C ARG A 557 -6.56 11.68 17.45
N LEU A 558 -7.79 11.61 17.96
CA LEU A 558 -8.09 10.98 19.25
C LEU A 558 -7.67 9.51 19.28
N PHE A 559 -7.91 8.78 18.18
CA PHE A 559 -7.51 7.39 18.08
C PHE A 559 -5.98 7.22 18.01
N GLU A 560 -5.28 8.06 17.26
CA GLU A 560 -3.81 8.07 17.20
C GLU A 560 -3.19 8.35 18.58
N GLU A 561 -3.76 9.28 19.35
CA GLU A 561 -3.37 9.54 20.74
C GLU A 561 -3.67 8.35 21.68
N LEU A 562 -4.66 7.52 21.35
CA LEU A 562 -5.03 6.32 22.10
C LEU A 562 -4.09 5.14 21.83
N VAL A 563 -3.47 5.04 20.65
CA VAL A 563 -2.59 3.92 20.27
C VAL A 563 -1.47 3.63 21.27
N PRO A 564 -0.70 4.63 21.79
CA PRO A 564 0.30 4.39 22.83
C PRO A 564 -0.30 3.78 24.11
N VAL A 565 -1.51 4.18 24.49
CA VAL A 565 -2.22 3.63 25.65
C VAL A 565 -2.64 2.19 25.39
N ILE A 566 -3.16 1.89 24.19
CA ILE A 566 -3.50 0.52 23.77
C ILE A 566 -2.28 -0.38 23.89
N ARG A 567 -1.12 0.06 23.36
CA ARG A 567 0.14 -0.67 23.43
C ARG A 567 0.59 -0.88 24.87
N GLN A 568 0.68 0.19 25.67
CA GLN A 568 1.18 0.13 27.05
C GLN A 568 0.31 -0.74 27.97
N ARG A 569 -1.01 -0.75 27.73
CA ARG A 569 -2.01 -1.42 28.57
C ARG A 569 -2.47 -2.76 28.01
N GLU A 570 -1.93 -3.19 26.86
CA GLU A 570 -2.30 -4.43 26.18
C GLU A 570 -3.82 -4.49 25.87
N LEU A 571 -4.39 -3.36 25.44
CA LEU A 571 -5.85 -3.19 25.18
C LEU A 571 -6.22 -3.48 23.72
N ALA A 572 -5.64 -4.52 23.13
CA ALA A 572 -6.04 -5.05 21.83
C ALA A 572 -6.64 -6.44 22.01
N HIS A 573 -7.62 -6.77 21.18
CA HIS A 573 -7.94 -8.18 20.94
C HIS A 573 -6.82 -8.74 20.07
N GLY A 574 -6.45 -10.00 20.30
CA GLY A 574 -5.70 -10.72 19.29
C GLY A 574 -6.60 -11.21 18.17
N ALA A 575 -6.27 -12.36 17.60
CA ALA A 575 -7.06 -12.92 16.51
C ALA A 575 -8.50 -13.26 16.95
N MET A 576 -9.46 -12.52 16.42
CA MET A 576 -10.87 -12.86 16.54
C MET A 576 -11.22 -13.93 15.52
N VAL A 577 -11.58 -15.12 15.99
CA VAL A 577 -11.91 -16.25 15.13
C VAL A 577 -13.42 -16.53 15.17
N PHE A 578 -14.03 -16.61 13.99
CA PHE A 578 -15.42 -16.97 13.77
C PHE A 578 -15.47 -18.19 12.85
N GLU A 579 -16.08 -19.29 13.28
CA GLU A 579 -16.07 -20.55 12.53
C GLU A 579 -17.45 -21.14 12.34
N ARG A 580 -17.69 -21.68 11.14
CA ARG A 580 -18.89 -22.44 10.81
C ARG A 580 -18.54 -23.58 9.85
N GLY A 581 -18.47 -24.79 10.39
CA GLY A 581 -18.07 -25.96 9.60
C GLY A 581 -16.61 -25.84 9.19
N ALA A 582 -16.35 -25.81 7.87
CA ALA A 582 -15.00 -25.63 7.31
C ALA A 582 -14.64 -24.17 7.02
N ASP A 583 -15.60 -23.24 7.13
CA ASP A 583 -15.38 -21.82 6.88
C ASP A 583 -14.95 -21.12 8.17
N ALA A 584 -13.86 -20.37 8.11
CA ALA A 584 -13.32 -19.61 9.23
C ALA A 584 -12.95 -18.20 8.77
N LEU A 585 -13.43 -17.20 9.52
CA LEU A 585 -13.00 -15.82 9.39
C LEU A 585 -12.17 -15.44 10.61
N ILE A 586 -10.94 -15.00 10.35
CA ILE A 586 -10.01 -14.46 11.33
C ILE A 586 -9.92 -12.96 11.10
N VAL A 587 -10.10 -12.16 12.14
CA VAL A 587 -9.95 -10.70 12.10
C VAL A 587 -8.92 -10.26 13.13
N THR A 588 -7.98 -9.41 12.72
CA THR A 588 -6.88 -8.90 13.56
C THR A 588 -6.91 -7.37 13.64
N GLY A 589 -6.23 -6.80 14.63
CA GLY A 589 -6.12 -5.35 14.78
C GLY A 589 -7.35 -4.68 15.35
N VAL A 590 -8.17 -5.40 16.13
CA VAL A 590 -9.35 -4.82 16.79
C VAL A 590 -8.98 -4.36 18.21
N PRO A 591 -9.02 -3.05 18.53
CA PRO A 591 -8.81 -2.56 19.89
C PRO A 591 -9.92 -2.98 20.85
N GLN A 592 -9.59 -3.21 22.13
CA GLN A 592 -10.58 -3.35 23.21
C GLN A 592 -11.19 -2.00 23.62
N VAL A 593 -10.50 -0.90 23.33
CA VAL A 593 -10.97 0.47 23.56
C VAL A 593 -10.81 1.28 22.29
N LEU A 594 -11.87 1.96 21.89
CA LEU A 594 -11.96 2.83 20.72
C LEU A 594 -12.39 4.22 21.19
N VAL A 595 -11.99 5.26 20.47
CA VAL A 595 -12.43 6.63 20.71
C VAL A 595 -12.83 7.31 19.40
N ALA A 596 -13.99 7.94 19.37
CA ALA A 596 -14.50 8.68 18.21
C ALA A 596 -15.11 10.01 18.68
N CYS A 597 -15.18 11.01 17.80
CA CYS A 597 -15.91 12.26 18.04
C CYS A 597 -17.41 12.06 17.77
N GLU A 598 -18.30 12.73 18.52
CA GLU A 598 -19.77 12.64 18.40
C GLU A 598 -20.36 13.13 17.06
N ASP A 599 -19.53 13.68 16.17
CA ASP A 599 -19.92 14.23 14.86
C ASP A 599 -19.41 13.39 13.67
N ALA A 600 -18.56 12.37 13.89
CA ALA A 600 -18.02 11.56 12.80
C ALA A 600 -17.66 10.14 13.23
N PRO A 601 -17.84 9.15 12.35
CA PRO A 601 -17.37 7.81 12.62
C PRO A 601 -15.84 7.76 12.75
N LEU A 602 -15.34 6.87 13.61
CA LEU A 602 -13.95 6.43 13.57
C LEU A 602 -13.82 5.32 12.52
N ARG A 603 -12.92 5.47 11.56
CA ARG A 603 -12.60 4.44 10.56
C ARG A 603 -11.24 3.85 10.90
N ILE A 604 -11.15 2.53 11.00
CA ILE A 604 -9.87 1.83 11.19
C ILE A 604 -9.72 0.68 10.21
N PRO A 605 -8.54 0.50 9.62
CA PRO A 605 -8.23 -0.70 8.85
C PRO A 605 -8.03 -1.89 9.79
N LEU A 606 -8.63 -3.04 9.44
CA LEU A 606 -8.47 -4.31 10.15
C LEU A 606 -7.92 -5.35 9.18
N GLY A 607 -7.02 -6.19 9.67
CA GLY A 607 -6.56 -7.36 8.93
C GLY A 607 -7.61 -8.46 8.96
N PHE A 608 -7.73 -9.22 7.87
CA PHE A 608 -8.54 -10.43 7.86
C PHE A 608 -7.88 -11.58 7.08
N ALA A 609 -8.24 -12.80 7.48
CA ALA A 609 -8.02 -14.01 6.71
C ALA A 609 -9.28 -14.88 6.75
N ARG A 610 -9.80 -15.25 5.57
CA ARG A 610 -10.87 -16.24 5.42
C ARG A 610 -10.27 -17.54 4.90
N LEU A 611 -10.63 -18.66 5.52
CA LEU A 611 -10.14 -20.00 5.21
C LEU A 611 -11.34 -20.94 5.01
N GLY A 612 -11.26 -21.90 4.09
CA GLY A 612 -12.32 -22.88 3.83
C GLY A 612 -12.91 -22.86 2.42
N ALA A 613 -13.69 -23.90 2.08
CA ALA A 613 -14.36 -23.99 0.78
C ALA A 613 -15.57 -23.03 0.68
N HIS A 614 -15.47 -22.04 -0.19
CA HIS A 614 -16.48 -20.99 -0.36
C HIS A 614 -17.65 -21.46 -1.20
N GLY A 615 -18.76 -21.75 -0.52
CA GLY A 615 -20.04 -22.06 -1.14
C GLY A 615 -21.17 -21.31 -0.46
N GLY A 616 -21.12 -19.98 -0.44
CA GLY A 616 -22.13 -19.15 0.22
C GLY A 616 -21.97 -17.65 -0.04
N PRO A 617 -22.94 -16.82 0.39
CA PRO A 617 -22.87 -15.37 0.26
C PRO A 617 -21.67 -14.79 1.02
N ASP A 618 -21.28 -13.57 0.63
CA ASP A 618 -20.15 -12.82 1.16
C ASP A 618 -20.06 -12.88 2.69
N ALA A 619 -18.90 -13.28 3.20
CA ALA A 619 -18.63 -13.18 4.63
C ALA A 619 -18.57 -11.70 5.05
N GLN A 620 -19.14 -11.40 6.21
CA GLN A 620 -19.07 -10.05 6.79
C GLN A 620 -18.52 -10.08 8.19
N PHE A 621 -17.69 -9.10 8.53
CA PHE A 621 -17.34 -8.80 9.91
C PHE A 621 -18.27 -7.71 10.44
N CYS A 622 -18.87 -7.95 11.61
CA CYS A 622 -19.94 -7.11 12.13
C CYS A 622 -19.72 -6.73 13.60
N TYR A 623 -20.31 -5.61 14.00
CA TYR A 623 -20.57 -5.31 15.41
C TYR A 623 -22.02 -4.88 15.62
N ARG A 624 -22.46 -4.99 16.87
CA ARG A 624 -23.66 -4.31 17.38
C ARG A 624 -23.33 -3.48 18.61
N VAL A 625 -24.01 -2.35 18.76
CA VAL A 625 -23.91 -1.50 19.95
C VAL A 625 -24.93 -1.98 20.99
N LEU A 626 -24.46 -2.56 22.10
CA LEU A 626 -25.37 -3.15 23.09
C LEU A 626 -26.26 -2.07 23.73
N GLY A 627 -27.56 -2.36 23.77
CA GLY A 627 -28.58 -1.44 24.27
C GLY A 627 -29.05 -0.41 23.24
N GLN A 628 -28.57 -0.46 21.99
CA GLN A 628 -29.02 0.36 20.88
C GLN A 628 -29.49 -0.54 19.72
N ASP A 629 -30.43 -0.06 18.91
CA ASP A 629 -30.82 -0.72 17.65
C ASP A 629 -29.87 -0.30 16.52
N LEU A 630 -28.58 -0.59 16.72
CA LEU A 630 -27.50 -0.16 15.84
C LEU A 630 -26.51 -1.31 15.62
N SER A 631 -26.37 -1.72 14.37
CA SER A 631 -25.37 -2.67 13.90
C SER A 631 -24.71 -2.18 12.63
N HIS A 632 -23.49 -2.64 12.39
CA HIS A 632 -22.74 -2.36 11.19
C HIS A 632 -21.98 -3.62 10.76
N GLY A 633 -21.84 -3.80 9.45
CA GLY A 633 -21.12 -4.91 8.86
C GLY A 633 -20.32 -4.44 7.65
N VAL A 634 -19.14 -5.03 7.48
CA VAL A 634 -18.29 -4.83 6.30
C VAL A 634 -18.02 -6.17 5.64
N SER A 635 -18.16 -6.22 4.32
CA SER A 635 -17.80 -7.42 3.55
C SER A 635 -16.30 -7.63 3.55
N VAL A 636 -15.86 -8.87 3.81
CA VAL A 636 -14.45 -9.28 3.67
C VAL A 636 -14.15 -9.85 2.28
N GLU A 637 -15.17 -10.00 1.43
CA GLU A 637 -15.03 -10.60 0.11
C GLU A 637 -15.29 -9.64 -1.04
N ASP A 638 -14.68 -10.01 -2.15
CA ASP A 638 -15.08 -9.57 -3.47
C ASP A 638 -16.23 -10.47 -3.96
N ALA A 639 -17.44 -9.93 -4.05
CA ALA A 639 -18.67 -10.63 -4.44
C ALA A 639 -18.61 -11.33 -5.82
N HIS A 640 -17.56 -11.07 -6.62
CA HIS A 640 -17.44 -11.51 -8.00
C HIS A 640 -16.12 -12.21 -8.34
N ALA A 641 -15.17 -12.32 -7.41
CA ALA A 641 -13.96 -13.11 -7.64
C ALA A 641 -14.29 -14.62 -7.57
N PRO A 642 -13.76 -15.48 -8.48
CA PRO A 642 -13.84 -16.93 -8.30
C PRO A 642 -13.12 -17.25 -6.99
N SER A 643 -13.90 -17.53 -5.95
CA SER A 643 -13.40 -17.47 -4.58
C SER A 643 -12.31 -18.54 -4.38
N PRO A 644 -11.03 -18.16 -4.24
CA PRO A 644 -9.99 -19.12 -3.88
C PRO A 644 -10.33 -19.63 -2.49
N SER A 645 -10.07 -20.90 -2.14
CA SER A 645 -10.37 -21.48 -0.82
C SER A 645 -9.81 -20.68 0.38
N THR A 646 -9.02 -19.65 0.15
CA THR A 646 -8.45 -18.77 1.15
C THR A 646 -8.35 -17.34 0.61
N SER A 647 -8.82 -16.34 1.35
CA SER A 647 -8.69 -14.91 1.00
C SER A 647 -8.12 -14.12 2.18
N THR A 648 -7.32 -13.08 1.89
CA THR A 648 -6.70 -12.24 2.92
C THR A 648 -6.63 -10.78 2.49
N GLY A 649 -6.52 -9.88 3.45
CA GLY A 649 -6.18 -8.49 3.20
C GLY A 649 -6.68 -7.56 4.29
N LEU A 650 -7.11 -6.37 3.87
CA LEU A 650 -7.65 -5.35 4.74
C LEU A 650 -9.14 -5.14 4.47
N ILE A 651 -9.85 -4.76 5.53
CA ILE A 651 -11.19 -4.16 5.52
C ILE A 651 -11.15 -2.86 6.33
N GLU A 652 -12.04 -1.92 6.04
CA GLU A 652 -12.20 -0.72 6.86
C GLU A 652 -13.50 -0.83 7.67
N MET A 653 -13.39 -0.72 8.99
CA MET A 653 -14.56 -0.73 9.88
C MET A 653 -14.86 0.68 10.35
N ALA A 654 -16.10 1.14 10.12
CA ALA A 654 -16.59 2.43 10.62
C ALA A 654 -17.34 2.24 11.95
N PHE A 655 -16.89 2.92 13.00
CA PHE A 655 -17.48 2.92 14.34
C PHE A 655 -18.31 4.19 14.55
N PRO A 656 -19.50 4.12 15.17
CA PRO A 656 -20.56 5.08 14.93
C PRO A 656 -20.50 6.30 15.87
N GLY A 657 -19.53 7.19 15.68
CA GLY A 657 -19.46 8.45 16.42
C GLY A 657 -20.62 9.41 16.10
N ALA A 658 -20.93 9.60 14.81
CA ALA A 658 -21.91 10.59 14.32
C ALA A 658 -23.39 10.34 14.71
N VAL A 659 -23.72 9.16 15.24
CA VAL A 659 -25.11 8.78 15.57
C VAL A 659 -25.28 8.42 17.04
N LEU A 660 -24.22 8.54 17.83
CA LEU A 660 -24.23 8.28 19.27
C LEU A 660 -23.85 9.58 20.00
N PRO A 661 -24.58 9.96 21.06
CA PRO A 661 -24.14 11.09 21.88
C PRO A 661 -22.83 10.77 22.61
N ALA A 662 -22.13 11.79 23.11
CA ALA A 662 -20.96 11.58 23.96
C ALA A 662 -21.26 10.63 25.12
N GLY A 663 -20.42 9.60 25.30
CA GLY A 663 -20.69 8.51 26.23
C GLY A 663 -19.77 7.32 26.07
N VAL A 664 -20.08 6.23 26.77
CA VAL A 664 -19.36 4.95 26.69
C VAL A 664 -20.33 3.87 26.26
N TYR A 665 -19.97 3.18 25.18
CA TYR A 665 -20.79 2.16 24.56
C TYR A 665 -20.07 0.83 24.54
N ALA A 666 -20.83 -0.26 24.68
CA ALA A 666 -20.31 -1.61 24.53
C ALA A 666 -20.55 -2.08 23.10
N LEU A 667 -19.49 -2.49 22.42
CA LEU A 667 -19.57 -3.15 21.13
C LEU A 667 -19.47 -4.65 21.34
N GLU A 668 -20.26 -5.43 20.62
CA GLU A 668 -20.14 -6.88 20.54
C GLU A 668 -19.95 -7.31 19.10
N PHE A 669 -18.87 -8.05 18.83
CA PHE A 669 -18.48 -8.46 17.49
C PHE A 669 -19.00 -9.85 17.15
N PHE A 670 -19.33 -10.04 15.87
CA PHE A 670 -19.75 -11.31 15.28
C PHE A 670 -19.41 -11.31 13.79
N ALA A 671 -19.50 -12.47 13.14
CA ALA A 671 -19.39 -12.57 11.70
C ALA A 671 -20.73 -13.02 11.10
N LEU A 672 -21.00 -12.66 9.85
CA LEU A 672 -22.02 -13.34 9.04
C LEU A 672 -21.29 -14.32 8.11
N LEU A 673 -21.40 -15.62 8.37
CA LEU A 673 -20.84 -16.67 7.52
C LEU A 673 -21.98 -17.41 6.81
N ALA A 674 -21.98 -17.34 5.48
CA ALA A 674 -23.10 -17.75 4.64
C ALA A 674 -24.44 -17.11 5.06
N GLY A 675 -24.40 -15.81 5.42
CA GLY A 675 -25.58 -15.02 5.80
C GLY A 675 -26.11 -15.28 7.22
N GLU A 676 -25.50 -16.18 7.99
CA GLU A 676 -25.91 -16.46 9.37
C GLU A 676 -24.92 -15.88 10.38
N PRO A 677 -25.42 -15.33 11.50
CA PRO A 677 -24.57 -14.80 12.56
C PRO A 677 -23.82 -15.91 13.28
N VAL A 678 -22.50 -15.79 13.30
CA VAL A 678 -21.56 -16.66 13.99
C VAL A 678 -20.92 -15.88 15.12
N PHE A 679 -21.12 -16.37 16.33
CA PHE A 679 -20.46 -15.90 17.54
C PHE A 679 -19.45 -16.94 17.99
N PRO A 680 -18.29 -16.54 18.54
CA PRO A 680 -17.35 -17.50 19.09
C PRO A 680 -18.00 -18.21 20.29
N PRO A 681 -17.91 -19.54 20.39
CA PRO A 681 -18.67 -20.32 21.38
C PRO A 681 -18.28 -20.03 22.83
N GLU A 682 -17.02 -19.64 23.07
CA GLU A 682 -16.46 -19.47 24.42
C GLU A 682 -16.07 -18.04 24.76
N ILE A 683 -16.02 -17.15 23.76
CA ILE A 683 -15.51 -15.79 23.90
C ILE A 683 -16.50 -14.82 23.28
N VAL A 684 -17.02 -13.92 24.12
CA VAL A 684 -17.75 -12.76 23.61
C VAL A 684 -16.74 -11.64 23.40
N TYR A 685 -16.38 -11.39 22.16
CA TYR A 685 -15.51 -10.27 21.79
C TYR A 685 -16.24 -8.95 22.01
N ARG A 686 -15.74 -8.15 22.95
CA ARG A 686 -16.31 -6.85 23.28
C ARG A 686 -15.26 -5.76 23.31
N SER A 687 -15.64 -4.60 22.80
CA SER A 687 -14.86 -3.37 22.95
C SER A 687 -15.69 -2.29 23.61
N ARG A 688 -15.00 -1.29 24.16
CA ARG A 688 -15.62 -0.05 24.61
C ARG A 688 -15.38 1.01 23.55
N LEU A 689 -16.45 1.60 23.05
CA LEU A 689 -16.38 2.81 22.25
C LEU A 689 -16.66 4.00 23.16
N VAL A 690 -15.66 4.88 23.30
CA VAL A 690 -15.82 6.18 23.93
C VAL A 690 -16.15 7.18 22.85
N VAL A 691 -17.37 7.72 22.89
CA VAL A 691 -17.72 8.86 22.05
C VAL A 691 -17.37 10.11 22.83
N ALA A 692 -16.41 10.87 22.32
CA ALA A 692 -15.91 12.12 22.85
C ALA A 692 -16.80 13.28 22.40
N ALA A 693 -17.07 14.21 23.31
CA ALA A 693 -17.73 15.46 22.94
C ALA A 693 -16.80 16.29 22.04
N ARG A 694 -17.36 17.20 21.24
CA ARG A 694 -16.56 18.02 20.33
C ARG A 694 -15.48 18.81 21.07
N GLY A 695 -14.21 18.61 20.68
CA GLY A 695 -13.05 19.29 21.29
C GLY A 695 -12.64 18.76 22.66
N GLU A 696 -13.21 17.63 23.11
CA GLU A 696 -12.82 16.98 24.35
C GLU A 696 -11.42 16.36 24.24
N ARG A 697 -10.61 16.52 25.29
CA ARG A 697 -9.28 15.88 25.33
C ARG A 697 -9.43 14.38 25.57
N LEU A 698 -8.54 13.58 24.98
CA LEU A 698 -8.55 12.13 25.15
C LEU A 698 -8.58 11.71 26.63
N SER A 699 -7.81 12.37 27.50
CA SER A 699 -7.77 12.06 28.94
C SER A 699 -9.12 12.21 29.62
N ASP A 700 -9.89 13.22 29.23
CA ASP A 700 -11.20 13.54 29.82
C ASP A 700 -12.25 12.54 29.30
N ALA A 701 -12.19 12.20 28.01
CA ALA A 701 -13.02 11.16 27.41
C ALA A 701 -12.78 9.79 28.05
N LEU A 702 -11.52 9.40 28.25
CA LEU A 702 -11.14 8.13 28.88
C LEU A 702 -11.49 8.06 30.36
N ALA A 703 -11.62 9.19 31.07
CA ALA A 703 -12.03 9.19 32.48
C ALA A 703 -13.48 8.68 32.70
N ARG A 704 -14.27 8.50 31.64
CA ARG A 704 -15.60 7.88 31.68
C ARG A 704 -15.57 6.35 31.71
N LEU A 705 -14.46 5.74 31.29
CA LEU A 705 -14.24 4.28 31.36
C LEU A 705 -13.85 3.86 32.77
#